data_AF-A0A1V4EJM5-F1
#
_entry.id   AF-A0A1V4EJM5-F1
#
_cell.length_a   1.000
_cell.length_b   1.000
_cell.length_c   1.000
_cell.angle_alpha   90.00
_cell.angle_beta   90.00
_cell.angle_gamma   90.00
#
_symmetry.space_group_name_H-M   'P 1'
#
loop_
_entity.id
_entity.type
_entity.pdbx_description
1 polymer ?
#
loop_
_entity_poly.entity_id
_entity_poly.type
_entity_poly.pdbx_seq_one_letter_code
_entity_poly.pdbx_strand_id
1 'polypeptide(L)'
;MIRKAALLTLLTALLASPAGMAGTAVAAPPPGRAAAAAPADPLLVSEITPEVVRVATAPITVSGSFSGTPGSSVRVAVRYSRGRPFASRAEMAAYLSEQGYATTNWSTRVQATPLDQSGKLPFRFTVTPGELGMPRPGVYPFEIEVTDAATGQRLGIERTFLTYAPKGEQIPKVKLAVALPIVDRPHRADDATFMDDDLSASLASGRLASLLQTAQDTGDGVTWFVDPALLDDVRVLSSGTRNVRGTRKNADPAAGQWLNGLRSALTDKTVVATPYADPDVAALVHHGLDKQAAASIQRGASLASELLGRQIHGTTAWPAGGKIDRDAVDELAMSGVTSVLLSGDALPPRGTAQDTGQDAPQNGQPVAPPPAQTTPDAAARLDTVADNPLTALLADPTLSEVLGGNVSAPGAAMLARQRFLAETAMIAFEQQTQQTGQFGQTGQTGQGTTAKTATRTVIAAPESHLWTPDPAFVSSLLQAASSAPWLRMTSLESVKPGRAGVPRGDLTYTEHDRQAELSRSYLATVRKLERKADAVATVTEEHTDVFHTAILRLASASWRDDGKRALSFAGQVQNAIDERIDDVSVLDTPRAVAGSNGQVPVSVANNLDKDIQIKIRVTSASKSRLTIDAPGGVYVTPTTRILSGRSQLVNVPVIVRNEGGDASISVQLLTDGDEKYGSAVRVVVRATGYTGIALVIVGAAVVIMLAAVVMRILRRRSRKAFPFDGPNDEDGPPGDRQGAVPAERTQSP
;
A
#
# COMPACT_ATOMS: atom_id res chain seq x y z
N MET A 1 50.09 34.70 0.47
CA MET A 1 50.57 35.73 -0.48
C MET A 1 49.48 36.76 -0.68
N ILE A 2 49.84 38.02 -0.47
CA ILE A 2 49.02 39.23 -0.62
C ILE A 2 48.88 39.54 -2.12
N ARG A 3 47.68 39.90 -2.59
CA ARG A 3 47.39 41.19 -3.28
C ARG A 3 45.92 41.32 -3.64
N LYS A 4 45.35 42.43 -3.13
CA LYS A 4 44.06 43.04 -3.42
C LYS A 4 44.16 43.94 -4.67
N ALA A 5 43.00 44.24 -5.27
CA ALA A 5 42.49 45.54 -5.77
C ALA A 5 41.73 45.32 -7.11
N ALA A 6 40.41 45.49 -7.24
CA ALA A 6 39.50 46.63 -7.00
C ALA A 6 39.32 47.56 -8.22
N LEU A 7 38.07 47.70 -8.70
CA LEU A 7 37.32 48.94 -8.94
C LEU A 7 35.89 48.57 -9.44
N LEU A 8 34.78 48.86 -8.73
CA LEU A 8 34.00 50.13 -8.64
C LEU A 8 33.32 50.47 -10.00
N THR A 9 32.00 50.64 -10.16
CA THR A 9 31.12 51.63 -9.49
C THR A 9 29.62 51.50 -9.86
N LEU A 10 28.74 51.71 -8.85
CA LEU A 10 27.47 52.51 -8.83
C LEU A 10 26.21 52.05 -9.63
N LEU A 11 24.93 52.22 -9.19
CA LEU A 11 24.27 52.92 -8.07
C LEU A 11 22.76 52.53 -7.98
N THR A 12 22.20 52.53 -6.75
CA THR A 12 20.79 52.84 -6.30
C THR A 12 19.58 52.10 -6.90
N ALA A 13 18.80 51.30 -6.16
CA ALA A 13 17.92 51.55 -4.98
C ALA A 13 16.45 51.79 -5.37
N LEU A 14 15.54 50.90 -4.95
CA LEU A 14 14.28 51.30 -4.30
C LEU A 14 13.62 50.12 -3.57
N LEU A 15 13.31 50.36 -2.29
CA LEU A 15 12.48 49.52 -1.42
C LEU A 15 11.01 49.58 -1.87
N ALA A 16 10.32 48.45 -1.81
CA ALA A 16 8.91 48.37 -1.38
C ALA A 16 8.54 46.91 -1.10
N SER A 17 8.42 46.57 0.18
CA SER A 17 7.54 45.48 0.62
C SER A 17 6.23 46.11 1.08
N PRO A 18 5.09 45.55 0.68
CA PRO A 18 3.98 45.38 1.61
C PRO A 18 3.58 43.91 1.70
N ALA A 19 3.41 43.46 2.94
CA ALA A 19 2.64 42.29 3.29
C ALA A 19 1.17 42.50 2.89
N GLY A 20 0.55 41.48 2.33
CA GLY A 20 -0.89 41.43 2.05
C GLY A 20 -1.33 40.00 1.76
N MET A 21 -2.16 39.45 2.64
CA MET A 21 -2.89 38.19 2.44
C MET A 21 -3.85 38.31 1.24
N ALA A 22 -3.85 37.33 0.33
CA ALA A 22 -4.97 37.02 -0.57
C ALA A 22 -4.75 35.63 -1.21
N GLY A 23 -5.85 34.88 -1.39
CA GLY A 23 -5.88 33.44 -1.66
C GLY A 23 -5.20 32.97 -2.95
N THR A 24 -4.74 31.73 -2.92
CA THR A 24 -4.23 31.02 -4.10
C THR A 24 -5.39 30.58 -4.99
N ALA A 25 -5.83 31.49 -5.86
CA ALA A 25 -6.43 31.09 -7.12
C ALA A 25 -5.35 30.37 -7.95
N VAL A 26 -5.67 29.18 -8.45
CA VAL A 26 -4.83 28.44 -9.40
C VAL A 26 -4.70 29.31 -10.66
N ALA A 27 -3.55 29.94 -10.83
CA ALA A 27 -3.21 30.60 -12.08
C ALA A 27 -3.01 29.52 -13.15
N ALA A 28 -3.71 29.67 -14.27
CA ALA A 28 -3.45 28.90 -15.48
C ALA A 28 -1.97 29.04 -15.88
N PRO A 29 -1.31 27.95 -16.31
CA PRO A 29 0.11 28.00 -16.67
C PRO A 29 0.32 28.95 -17.86
N PRO A 30 1.44 29.71 -17.88
CA PRO A 30 1.77 30.56 -19.01
C PRO A 30 1.95 29.71 -20.29
N PRO A 31 1.47 30.17 -21.46
CA PRO A 31 1.76 29.51 -22.71
C PRO A 31 3.25 29.71 -23.06
N GLY A 32 3.99 28.62 -23.19
CA GLY A 32 5.31 28.63 -23.83
C GLY A 32 6.51 28.42 -22.92
N ARG A 33 6.78 27.15 -22.63
CA ARG A 33 8.08 26.55 -23.00
C ARG A 33 7.77 25.08 -23.23
N ALA A 34 7.67 24.67 -24.51
CA ALA A 34 7.74 23.26 -24.83
C ALA A 34 8.99 22.76 -24.14
N ALA A 35 8.84 21.87 -23.15
CA ALA A 35 9.95 21.07 -22.70
C ALA A 35 10.54 20.48 -23.98
N ALA A 36 11.78 20.85 -24.30
CA ALA A 36 12.46 20.22 -25.43
C ALA A 36 12.37 18.73 -25.15
N ALA A 37 11.58 18.02 -25.96
CA ALA A 37 11.53 16.58 -25.91
C ALA A 37 12.98 16.12 -25.94
N ALA A 38 13.36 15.23 -25.01
CA ALA A 38 14.66 14.58 -25.10
C ALA A 38 14.86 14.15 -26.56
N PRO A 39 16.01 14.43 -27.19
CA PRO A 39 16.20 14.11 -28.59
C PRO A 39 15.90 12.61 -28.76
N ALA A 40 14.90 12.30 -29.58
CA ALA A 40 14.59 10.91 -29.92
C ALA A 40 15.86 10.26 -30.45
N ASP A 41 16.08 8.97 -30.13
CA ASP A 41 17.20 8.23 -30.68
C ASP A 41 17.17 8.39 -32.21
N PRO A 42 18.25 8.91 -32.83
CA PRO A 42 18.27 9.11 -34.27
C PRO A 42 18.18 7.78 -35.02
N LEU A 43 18.46 6.63 -34.40
CA LEU A 43 18.28 5.32 -34.99
C LEU A 43 17.05 4.61 -34.41
N LEU A 44 16.12 4.23 -35.28
CA LEU A 44 14.97 3.39 -34.95
C LEU A 44 15.08 2.06 -35.68
N VAL A 45 15.11 0.95 -34.94
CA VAL A 45 14.95 -0.41 -35.50
C VAL A 45 13.52 -0.87 -35.27
N SER A 46 12.75 -1.01 -36.34
CA SER A 46 11.32 -1.34 -36.28
C SER A 46 11.02 -2.82 -36.45
N GLU A 47 11.93 -3.59 -37.07
CA GLU A 47 11.70 -5.00 -37.37
C GLU A 47 13.00 -5.80 -37.37
N ILE A 48 12.97 -6.98 -36.74
CA ILE A 48 13.93 -8.06 -36.94
C ILE A 48 13.16 -9.38 -36.92
N THR A 49 12.94 -9.97 -38.09
CA THR A 49 12.05 -11.13 -38.28
C THR A 49 12.74 -12.24 -39.06
N PRO A 50 12.67 -13.52 -38.64
CA PRO A 50 12.01 -14.01 -37.43
C PRO A 50 12.85 -13.78 -36.17
N GLU A 51 12.20 -13.70 -35.01
CA GLU A 51 12.86 -13.56 -33.70
C GLU A 51 13.69 -14.80 -33.32
N VAL A 52 13.23 -15.99 -33.73
CA VAL A 52 13.93 -17.26 -33.53
C VAL A 52 14.26 -17.86 -34.89
N VAL A 53 15.55 -18.02 -35.17
CA VAL A 53 16.00 -18.50 -36.47
C VAL A 53 16.29 -19.99 -36.42
N ARG A 54 15.60 -20.75 -37.28
CA ARG A 54 15.56 -22.24 -37.23
C ARG A 54 16.23 -22.92 -38.42
N VAL A 55 16.53 -22.18 -39.48
CA VAL A 55 17.02 -22.71 -40.77
C VAL A 55 18.16 -21.83 -41.26
N ALA A 56 19.27 -22.43 -41.68
CA ALA A 56 20.48 -21.70 -42.06
C ALA A 56 20.30 -20.75 -43.25
N THR A 57 19.36 -21.07 -44.14
CA THR A 57 19.04 -20.30 -45.35
C THR A 57 17.79 -19.41 -45.18
N ALA A 58 17.13 -19.44 -44.02
CA ALA A 58 15.95 -18.62 -43.81
C ALA A 58 16.34 -17.14 -43.76
N PRO A 59 15.62 -16.26 -44.47
CA PRO A 59 15.89 -14.83 -44.46
C PRO A 59 15.54 -14.24 -43.09
N ILE A 60 16.46 -13.45 -42.56
CA ILE A 60 16.28 -12.54 -41.43
C ILE A 60 16.14 -11.15 -42.04
N THR A 61 14.94 -10.59 -41.95
CA THR A 61 14.64 -9.23 -42.39
C THR A 61 14.91 -8.29 -41.23
N VAL A 62 15.64 -7.22 -41.52
CA VAL A 62 15.87 -6.10 -40.59
C VAL A 62 15.40 -4.83 -41.26
N SER A 63 14.54 -4.07 -40.59
CA SER A 63 14.07 -2.79 -41.11
C SER A 63 14.02 -1.73 -40.01
N GLY A 64 14.15 -0.47 -40.43
CA GLY A 64 14.18 0.66 -39.53
C GLY A 64 14.36 1.97 -40.28
N SER A 65 14.62 3.03 -39.53
CA SER A 65 14.92 4.35 -40.09
C SER A 65 15.94 5.09 -39.25
N PHE A 66 16.75 5.91 -39.91
CA PHE A 66 17.62 6.87 -39.27
C PHE A 66 17.08 8.30 -39.51
N SER A 67 17.14 9.16 -38.49
CA SER A 67 16.77 10.57 -38.55
C SER A 67 17.98 11.44 -38.19
N GLY A 68 18.23 12.48 -38.98
CA GLY A 68 19.38 13.37 -38.82
C GLY A 68 19.24 14.64 -39.65
N THR A 69 20.36 15.28 -39.99
CA THR A 69 20.35 16.52 -40.78
C THR A 69 20.03 16.21 -42.26
N PRO A 70 19.04 16.88 -42.88
CA PRO A 70 18.73 16.71 -44.30
C PRO A 70 19.97 16.86 -45.19
N GLY A 71 20.11 15.97 -46.18
CA GLY A 71 21.24 15.98 -47.13
C GLY A 71 22.59 15.49 -46.57
N SER A 72 22.71 15.22 -45.27
CA SER A 72 23.90 14.54 -44.72
C SER A 72 24.02 13.12 -45.27
N SER A 73 25.25 12.69 -45.60
CA SER A 73 25.49 11.34 -46.10
C SER A 73 25.84 10.40 -44.95
N VAL A 74 25.09 9.31 -44.81
CA VAL A 74 25.31 8.32 -43.76
C VAL A 74 25.49 6.93 -44.35
N ARG A 75 26.09 6.05 -43.55
CA ARG A 75 26.26 4.63 -43.82
C ARG A 75 25.58 3.83 -42.72
N VAL A 76 24.52 3.11 -43.09
CA VAL A 76 23.87 2.12 -42.23
C VAL A 76 24.46 0.74 -42.51
N ALA A 77 24.94 0.06 -41.48
CA ALA A 77 25.54 -1.26 -41.59
C ALA A 77 24.97 -2.25 -40.57
N VAL A 78 24.78 -3.49 -41.01
CA VAL A 78 24.53 -4.62 -40.11
C VAL A 78 25.87 -5.22 -39.70
N ARG A 79 26.18 -5.21 -38.39
CA ARG A 79 27.36 -5.86 -37.84
C ARG A 79 27.00 -7.12 -37.05
N TYR A 80 27.94 -8.05 -37.03
CA TYR A 80 27.79 -9.37 -36.41
C TYR A 80 29.16 -9.97 -36.07
N SER A 81 29.18 -10.98 -35.19
CA SER A 81 30.38 -11.78 -34.91
C SER A 81 30.28 -13.17 -35.53
N ARG A 82 31.08 -13.40 -36.57
CA ARG A 82 31.10 -14.67 -37.31
C ARG A 82 31.61 -15.82 -36.42
N GLY A 83 30.85 -16.90 -36.31
CA GLY A 83 31.25 -18.13 -35.62
C GLY A 83 31.37 -18.04 -34.09
N ARG A 84 31.05 -16.88 -33.50
CA ARG A 84 31.24 -16.61 -32.07
C ARG A 84 29.91 -16.28 -31.39
N PRO A 85 29.11 -17.29 -30.97
CA PRO A 85 28.00 -17.03 -30.07
C PRO A 85 28.51 -16.62 -28.68
N PHE A 86 27.66 -16.01 -27.88
CA PHE A 86 27.94 -15.70 -26.47
C PHE A 86 28.21 -16.98 -25.67
N ALA A 87 29.14 -16.88 -24.73
CA ALA A 87 29.49 -17.95 -23.80
C ALA A 87 28.66 -17.88 -22.50
N SER A 88 28.15 -16.70 -22.13
CA SER A 88 27.39 -16.49 -20.91
C SER A 88 26.45 -15.29 -21.02
N ARG A 89 25.48 -15.22 -20.10
CA ARG A 89 24.61 -14.03 -19.94
C ARG A 89 25.38 -12.78 -19.51
N ALA A 90 26.45 -12.93 -18.73
CA ALA A 90 27.32 -11.82 -18.38
C ALA A 90 27.97 -11.20 -19.64
N GLU A 91 28.33 -12.02 -20.63
CA GLU A 91 28.86 -11.55 -21.91
C GLU A 91 27.78 -10.84 -22.75
N MET A 92 26.53 -11.30 -22.69
CA MET A 92 25.39 -10.60 -23.31
C MET A 92 25.15 -9.21 -22.69
N ALA A 93 25.18 -9.11 -21.36
CA ALA A 93 25.05 -7.85 -20.64
C ALA A 93 26.22 -6.88 -20.93
N ALA A 94 27.45 -7.39 -20.97
CA ALA A 94 28.65 -6.65 -21.38
C ALA A 94 28.53 -6.08 -22.81
N TYR A 95 27.96 -6.87 -23.73
CA TYR A 95 27.72 -6.44 -25.11
C TYR A 95 26.69 -5.31 -25.21
N LEU A 96 25.55 -5.41 -24.51
CA LEU A 96 24.55 -4.34 -24.51
C LEU A 96 25.07 -3.05 -23.86
N SER A 97 25.88 -3.17 -22.80
CA SER A 97 26.39 -2.02 -22.04
C SER A 97 27.63 -1.33 -22.61
N GLU A 98 28.18 -1.81 -23.73
CA GLU A 98 29.46 -1.34 -24.30
C GLU A 98 30.70 -1.57 -23.40
N GLN A 99 30.59 -2.41 -22.36
CA GLN A 99 31.65 -2.59 -21.38
C GLN A 99 32.35 -3.94 -21.54
N GLY A 100 33.64 -3.92 -21.86
CA GLY A 100 34.49 -5.12 -21.79
C GLY A 100 34.24 -6.19 -22.87
N TYR A 101 33.33 -5.96 -23.83
CA TYR A 101 33.10 -6.87 -24.96
C TYR A 101 33.89 -6.44 -26.19
N ALA A 102 34.84 -7.27 -26.65
CA ALA A 102 35.55 -7.05 -27.90
C ALA A 102 34.69 -7.50 -29.09
N THR A 103 34.10 -6.55 -29.82
CA THR A 103 33.35 -6.83 -31.04
C THR A 103 34.30 -7.19 -32.19
N THR A 104 34.08 -8.31 -32.87
CA THR A 104 34.69 -8.55 -34.18
C THR A 104 33.83 -7.87 -35.25
N ASN A 105 34.31 -6.75 -35.82
CA ASN A 105 33.50 -5.83 -36.63
C ASN A 105 33.28 -6.30 -38.09
N TRP A 106 32.67 -7.47 -38.30
CA TRP A 106 32.25 -7.88 -39.66
C TRP A 106 30.98 -7.13 -40.06
N SER A 107 30.94 -6.58 -41.28
CA SER A 107 29.73 -5.99 -41.89
C SER A 107 29.32 -6.77 -43.14
N THR A 108 28.04 -7.14 -43.26
CA THR A 108 27.55 -7.92 -44.43
C THR A 108 26.64 -7.13 -45.37
N ARG A 109 25.99 -6.06 -44.89
CA ARG A 109 25.10 -5.20 -45.67
C ARG A 109 25.38 -3.76 -45.31
N VAL A 110 25.48 -2.91 -46.33
CA VAL A 110 25.82 -1.50 -46.18
C VAL A 110 24.93 -0.68 -47.12
N GLN A 111 24.20 0.28 -46.57
CA GLN A 111 23.48 1.30 -47.32
C GLN A 111 24.17 2.64 -47.06
N ALA A 112 24.82 3.19 -48.08
CA ALA A 112 25.46 4.50 -48.02
C ALA A 112 24.67 5.47 -48.90
N THR A 113 23.93 6.39 -48.30
CA THR A 113 23.01 7.29 -49.03
C THR A 113 22.79 8.58 -48.24
N PRO A 114 22.64 9.74 -48.92
CA PRO A 114 22.17 10.97 -48.29
C PRO A 114 20.79 10.80 -47.65
N LEU A 115 20.57 11.47 -46.52
CA LEU A 115 19.23 11.63 -45.94
C LEU A 115 18.33 12.42 -46.89
N ASP A 116 17.04 12.09 -46.91
CA ASP A 116 16.05 12.81 -47.69
C ASP A 116 15.85 14.26 -47.19
N GLN A 117 14.99 15.02 -47.87
CA GLN A 117 14.68 16.40 -47.50
C GLN A 117 13.99 16.54 -46.14
N SER A 118 13.41 15.45 -45.61
CA SER A 118 12.84 15.41 -44.26
C SER A 118 13.88 15.03 -43.19
N GLY A 119 15.12 14.76 -43.59
CA GLY A 119 16.17 14.30 -42.70
C GLY A 119 16.01 12.84 -42.29
N LYS A 120 15.36 12.01 -43.12
CA LYS A 120 15.15 10.58 -42.83
C LYS A 120 15.79 9.67 -43.87
N LEU A 121 16.21 8.49 -43.41
CA LEU A 121 16.69 7.40 -44.24
C LEU A 121 16.07 6.08 -43.77
N PRO A 122 15.05 5.54 -44.45
CA PRO A 122 14.61 4.17 -44.21
C PRO A 122 15.68 3.19 -44.71
N PHE A 123 15.85 2.10 -43.97
CA PHE A 123 16.73 1.00 -44.38
C PHE A 123 16.00 -0.34 -44.26
N ARG A 124 16.36 -1.26 -45.14
CA ARG A 124 15.89 -2.65 -45.09
C ARG A 124 16.98 -3.59 -45.58
N PHE A 125 17.34 -4.55 -44.75
CA PHE A 125 18.35 -5.55 -45.04
C PHE A 125 17.77 -6.95 -44.92
N THR A 126 18.29 -7.86 -45.74
CA THR A 126 18.04 -9.30 -45.63
C THR A 126 19.37 -10.01 -45.50
N VAL A 127 19.51 -10.80 -44.44
CA VAL A 127 20.67 -11.66 -44.14
C VAL A 127 20.19 -13.06 -43.80
N THR A 128 21.06 -14.06 -43.86
CA THR A 128 20.76 -15.44 -43.44
C THR A 128 21.77 -15.90 -42.38
N PRO A 129 21.44 -16.86 -41.51
CA PRO A 129 22.42 -17.43 -40.57
C PRO A 129 23.68 -17.97 -41.27
N GLY A 130 23.54 -18.52 -42.47
CA GLY A 130 24.66 -18.97 -43.29
C GLY A 130 25.62 -17.83 -43.67
N GLU A 131 25.09 -16.68 -44.11
CA GLU A 131 25.89 -15.49 -44.43
C GLU A 131 26.54 -14.87 -43.19
N LEU A 132 25.83 -14.87 -42.06
CA LEU A 132 26.36 -14.40 -40.77
C LEU A 132 27.36 -15.40 -40.15
N GLY A 133 27.54 -16.57 -40.78
CA GLY A 133 28.39 -17.65 -40.30
C GLY A 133 28.04 -18.07 -38.88
N MET A 134 26.79 -18.47 -38.66
CA MET A 134 26.26 -19.05 -37.42
C MET A 134 26.27 -20.58 -37.53
N PRO A 135 27.38 -21.29 -37.22
CA PRO A 135 27.52 -22.70 -37.53
C PRO A 135 26.82 -23.64 -36.55
N ARG A 136 26.42 -23.14 -35.37
CA ARG A 136 25.93 -23.95 -34.25
C ARG A 136 24.83 -23.23 -33.47
N PRO A 137 23.97 -23.95 -32.72
CA PRO A 137 23.01 -23.32 -31.82
C PRO A 137 23.68 -22.33 -30.88
N GLY A 138 23.04 -21.18 -30.66
CA GLY A 138 23.59 -20.13 -29.81
C GLY A 138 22.86 -18.80 -29.92
N VAL A 139 23.19 -17.91 -29.00
CA VAL A 139 22.82 -16.49 -29.06
C VAL A 139 24.00 -15.72 -29.63
N TYR A 140 23.77 -14.87 -30.63
CA TYR A 140 24.83 -14.16 -31.35
C TYR A 140 24.65 -12.65 -31.22
N PRO A 141 25.76 -11.87 -31.15
CA PRO A 141 25.71 -10.42 -31.16
C PRO A 141 25.18 -9.92 -32.51
N PHE A 142 24.25 -8.98 -32.46
CA PHE A 142 23.69 -8.35 -33.64
C PHE A 142 23.54 -6.85 -33.40
N GLU A 143 24.01 -6.02 -34.32
CA GLU A 143 23.88 -4.57 -34.19
C GLU A 143 23.63 -3.88 -35.53
N ILE A 144 22.88 -2.80 -35.45
CA ILE A 144 22.68 -1.86 -36.54
C ILE A 144 23.48 -0.62 -36.19
N GLU A 145 24.48 -0.30 -37.00
CA GLU A 145 25.35 0.86 -36.80
C GLU A 145 25.11 1.89 -37.90
N VAL A 146 24.95 3.14 -37.52
CA VAL A 146 24.94 4.28 -38.43
C VAL A 146 26.20 5.10 -38.21
N THR A 147 26.93 5.35 -39.30
CA THR A 147 28.13 6.19 -39.31
C THR A 147 27.99 7.33 -40.32
N ASP A 148 28.66 8.45 -40.06
CA ASP A 148 28.82 9.51 -41.05
C ASP A 148 29.66 8.97 -42.22
N ALA A 149 29.17 9.15 -43.45
CA ALA A 149 29.79 8.52 -44.61
C ALA A 149 31.17 9.11 -44.95
N ALA A 150 31.45 10.35 -44.53
CA ALA A 150 32.69 11.06 -44.85
C ALA A 150 33.77 10.86 -43.78
N THR A 151 33.40 10.99 -42.50
CA THR A 151 34.30 10.95 -41.34
C THR A 151 34.41 9.55 -40.72
N GLY A 152 33.42 8.69 -40.94
CA GLY A 152 33.31 7.39 -40.27
C GLY A 152 32.90 7.49 -38.80
N GLN A 153 32.53 8.67 -38.31
CA GLN A 153 32.07 8.86 -36.94
C GLN A 153 30.75 8.11 -36.71
N ARG A 154 30.62 7.40 -35.57
CA ARG A 154 29.37 6.74 -35.15
C ARG A 154 28.31 7.79 -34.82
N LEU A 155 27.18 7.71 -35.51
CA LEU A 155 26.01 8.58 -35.35
C LEU A 155 24.87 7.92 -34.57
N GLY A 156 24.79 6.58 -34.62
CA GLY A 156 23.78 5.81 -33.90
C GLY A 156 24.15 4.33 -33.87
N ILE A 157 23.71 3.63 -32.84
CA ILE A 157 23.93 2.19 -32.70
C ILE A 157 22.76 1.58 -31.92
N GLU A 158 22.24 0.48 -32.45
CA GLU A 158 21.23 -0.34 -31.78
C GLU A 158 21.79 -1.75 -31.65
N ARG A 159 21.84 -2.27 -30.41
CA ARG A 159 22.40 -3.59 -30.11
C ARG A 159 21.32 -4.53 -29.62
N THR A 160 21.31 -5.71 -30.21
CA THR A 160 20.37 -6.77 -29.88
C THR A 160 21.00 -8.14 -30.13
N PHE A 161 20.19 -9.18 -30.10
CA PHE A 161 20.60 -10.56 -30.20
C PHE A 161 19.89 -11.26 -31.34
N LEU A 162 20.60 -12.19 -31.99
CA LEU A 162 19.98 -13.19 -32.85
C LEU A 162 20.10 -14.56 -32.19
N THR A 163 18.96 -15.21 -31.97
CA THR A 163 18.89 -16.55 -31.40
C THR A 163 18.77 -17.58 -32.51
N TYR A 164 19.83 -18.38 -32.68
CA TYR A 164 19.87 -19.45 -33.68
C TYR A 164 19.67 -20.82 -33.01
N ALA A 165 18.59 -21.50 -33.40
CA ALA A 165 18.16 -22.80 -32.89
C ALA A 165 17.78 -23.71 -34.07
N PRO A 166 18.78 -24.24 -34.81
CA PRO A 166 18.54 -25.02 -36.02
C PRO A 166 17.68 -26.27 -35.78
N LYS A 167 16.82 -26.61 -36.76
CA LYS A 167 16.04 -27.85 -36.73
C LYS A 167 16.96 -29.07 -36.68
N GLY A 168 16.60 -30.07 -35.89
CA GLY A 168 17.33 -31.33 -35.77
C GLY A 168 18.41 -31.35 -34.68
N GLU A 169 18.81 -30.19 -34.16
CA GLU A 169 19.68 -30.11 -33.00
C GLU A 169 18.90 -30.38 -31.70
N GLN A 170 19.53 -31.10 -30.77
CA GLN A 170 18.98 -31.31 -29.44
C GLN A 170 19.28 -30.10 -28.57
N ILE A 171 18.24 -29.34 -28.23
CA ILE A 171 18.34 -28.18 -27.36
C ILE A 171 17.71 -28.53 -26.01
N PRO A 172 18.43 -28.36 -24.89
CA PRO A 172 17.85 -28.56 -23.56
C PRO A 172 16.59 -27.74 -23.34
N LYS A 173 15.64 -28.30 -22.61
CA LYS A 173 14.43 -27.59 -22.21
C LYS A 173 14.66 -26.83 -20.91
N VAL A 174 14.12 -25.62 -20.83
CA VAL A 174 14.00 -24.79 -19.64
C VAL A 174 12.51 -24.64 -19.34
N LYS A 175 12.11 -24.89 -18.09
CA LYS A 175 10.77 -24.59 -17.62
C LYS A 175 10.70 -23.10 -17.29
N LEU A 176 9.69 -22.40 -17.79
CA LEU A 176 9.45 -20.99 -17.50
C LEU A 176 8.15 -20.87 -16.71
N ALA A 177 8.23 -20.33 -15.51
CA ALA A 177 7.08 -19.87 -14.73
C ALA A 177 7.00 -18.35 -14.80
N VAL A 178 5.80 -17.79 -14.93
CA VAL A 178 5.57 -16.35 -14.98
C VAL A 178 4.59 -15.96 -13.89
N ALA A 179 4.96 -14.98 -13.07
CA ALA A 179 4.12 -14.43 -12.01
C ALA A 179 3.80 -12.96 -12.30
N LEU A 180 2.52 -12.61 -12.36
CA LEU A 180 2.07 -11.24 -12.65
C LEU A 180 1.18 -10.69 -11.53
N PRO A 181 1.36 -9.44 -11.09
CA PRO A 181 0.56 -8.83 -10.03
C PRO A 181 -0.69 -8.10 -10.58
N ILE A 182 -1.81 -8.24 -9.88
CA ILE A 182 -2.98 -7.35 -9.95
C ILE A 182 -3.13 -6.76 -8.56
N VAL A 183 -2.32 -5.74 -8.31
CA VAL A 183 -2.21 -5.02 -7.03
C VAL A 183 -2.39 -3.54 -7.30
N ASP A 184 -3.04 -2.81 -6.40
CA ASP A 184 -3.08 -1.36 -6.40
C ASP A 184 -2.83 -0.83 -4.99
N ARG A 185 -2.54 0.47 -4.88
CA ARG A 185 -2.50 1.12 -3.57
C ARG A 185 -3.92 1.15 -2.97
N PRO A 186 -4.06 1.21 -1.64
CA PRO A 186 -5.37 1.43 -1.02
C PRO A 186 -5.96 2.80 -1.40
N HIS A 187 -7.26 2.86 -1.66
CA HIS A 187 -7.96 4.12 -2.01
C HIS A 187 -8.94 4.60 -0.96
N ARG A 188 -9.18 3.81 0.09
CA ARG A 188 -10.33 3.96 0.98
C ARG A 188 -9.93 4.00 2.46
N ALA A 189 -10.31 5.08 3.16
CA ALA A 189 -10.00 5.26 4.59
C ALA A 189 -10.96 4.52 5.53
N ASP A 190 -12.21 4.31 5.13
CA ASP A 190 -13.23 3.52 5.83
C ASP A 190 -14.26 3.00 4.81
N ASP A 191 -15.32 2.30 5.20
CA ASP A 191 -16.25 1.73 4.20
C ASP A 191 -16.99 2.74 3.29
N ALA A 192 -16.98 4.03 3.60
CA ALA A 192 -17.69 5.06 2.83
C ALA A 192 -16.78 6.13 2.19
N THR A 193 -15.52 6.25 2.61
CA THR A 193 -14.68 7.41 2.34
C THR A 193 -13.48 7.06 1.48
N PHE A 194 -13.51 7.53 0.23
CA PHE A 194 -12.42 7.41 -0.73
C PHE A 194 -11.55 8.67 -0.74
N MET A 195 -10.24 8.49 -0.91
CA MET A 195 -9.26 9.58 -0.89
C MET A 195 -9.24 10.39 -2.20
N ASP A 196 -9.57 9.72 -3.29
CA ASP A 196 -9.48 10.21 -4.66
C ASP A 196 -10.43 9.41 -5.58
N ASP A 197 -10.50 9.84 -6.84
CA ASP A 197 -11.22 9.14 -7.92
C ASP A 197 -10.26 8.35 -8.83
N ASP A 198 -9.01 8.16 -8.42
CA ASP A 198 -7.98 7.58 -9.30
C ASP A 198 -8.31 6.11 -9.61
N LEU A 199 -8.94 5.39 -8.67
CA LEU A 199 -9.38 4.01 -8.87
C LEU A 199 -10.38 3.91 -10.03
N SER A 200 -11.42 4.76 -10.06
CA SER A 200 -12.40 4.81 -11.15
C SER A 200 -11.74 5.03 -12.51
N ALA A 201 -10.79 5.99 -12.59
CA ALA A 201 -10.07 6.26 -13.83
C ALA A 201 -9.17 5.08 -14.26
N SER A 202 -8.49 4.44 -13.29
CA SER A 202 -7.62 3.29 -13.52
C SER A 202 -8.37 2.08 -14.07
N LEU A 203 -9.58 1.82 -13.55
CA LEU A 203 -10.46 0.71 -13.98
C LEU A 203 -11.03 0.92 -15.38
N ALA A 204 -11.36 2.16 -15.75
CA ALA A 204 -12.02 2.47 -17.02
C ALA A 204 -11.07 2.43 -18.22
N SER A 205 -9.86 3.00 -18.08
CA SER A 205 -8.91 3.09 -19.19
C SER A 205 -7.43 3.18 -18.78
N GLY A 206 -7.14 3.10 -17.48
CA GLY A 206 -5.78 3.20 -16.96
C GLY A 206 -5.11 1.85 -16.71
N ARG A 207 -4.22 1.83 -15.71
CA ARG A 207 -3.37 0.67 -15.39
C ARG A 207 -4.17 -0.59 -15.10
N LEU A 208 -5.23 -0.50 -14.31
CA LEU A 208 -6.06 -1.67 -13.97
C LEU A 208 -6.86 -2.17 -15.18
N ALA A 209 -7.26 -1.30 -16.11
CA ALA A 209 -7.85 -1.72 -17.38
C ALA A 209 -6.82 -2.52 -18.21
N SER A 210 -5.57 -2.05 -18.31
CA SER A 210 -4.48 -2.80 -18.97
C SER A 210 -4.19 -4.14 -18.29
N LEU A 211 -4.24 -4.22 -16.96
CA LEU A 211 -4.06 -5.47 -16.23
C LEU A 211 -5.19 -6.47 -16.52
N LEU A 212 -6.44 -6.01 -16.57
CA LEU A 212 -7.57 -6.84 -16.97
C LEU A 212 -7.41 -7.36 -18.40
N GLN A 213 -7.05 -6.48 -19.34
CA GLN A 213 -6.80 -6.87 -20.74
C GLN A 213 -5.67 -7.90 -20.83
N THR A 214 -4.58 -7.69 -20.07
CA THR A 214 -3.47 -8.66 -20.00
C THR A 214 -3.92 -10.00 -19.44
N ALA A 215 -4.79 -10.02 -18.42
CA ALA A 215 -5.36 -11.27 -17.92
C ALA A 215 -6.20 -11.99 -18.99
N GLN A 216 -6.96 -11.26 -19.79
CA GLN A 216 -7.77 -11.80 -20.88
C GLN A 216 -6.93 -12.34 -22.04
N ASP A 217 -5.82 -11.67 -22.38
CA ASP A 217 -4.98 -11.98 -23.56
C ASP A 217 -3.91 -13.04 -23.31
N THR A 218 -3.82 -13.57 -22.09
CA THR A 218 -2.82 -14.57 -21.69
C THR A 218 -3.41 -15.96 -21.53
N GLY A 219 -2.57 -17.00 -21.58
CA GLY A 219 -2.99 -18.39 -21.32
C GLY A 219 -3.05 -18.76 -19.83
N ASP A 220 -3.16 -20.06 -19.56
CA ASP A 220 -3.14 -20.69 -18.23
C ASP A 220 -1.71 -20.86 -17.66
N GLY A 221 -0.68 -20.70 -18.49
CA GLY A 221 0.74 -20.77 -18.09
C GLY A 221 1.25 -19.62 -17.23
N VAL A 222 0.38 -18.73 -16.73
CA VAL A 222 0.71 -17.56 -15.91
C VAL A 222 0.04 -17.69 -14.53
N THR A 223 0.79 -17.41 -13.48
CA THR A 223 0.27 -17.30 -12.11
C THR A 223 -0.01 -15.84 -11.76
N TRP A 224 -1.23 -15.55 -11.30
CA TRP A 224 -1.65 -14.19 -10.95
C TRP A 224 -1.65 -13.97 -9.44
N PHE A 225 -0.96 -12.95 -8.98
CA PHE A 225 -1.01 -12.48 -7.59
C PHE A 225 -2.03 -11.36 -7.49
N VAL A 226 -3.13 -11.58 -6.79
CA VAL A 226 -4.25 -10.62 -6.74
C VAL A 226 -4.36 -10.03 -5.34
N ASP A 227 -4.36 -8.70 -5.25
CA ASP A 227 -4.58 -7.99 -3.98
C ASP A 227 -6.05 -8.02 -3.57
N PRO A 228 -6.39 -8.64 -2.43
CA PRO A 228 -7.76 -8.68 -1.94
C PRO A 228 -8.29 -7.30 -1.52
N ALA A 229 -7.42 -6.35 -1.13
CA ALA A 229 -7.85 -5.00 -0.77
C ALA A 229 -8.30 -4.19 -2.00
N LEU A 230 -7.59 -4.33 -3.14
CA LEU A 230 -8.06 -3.82 -4.43
C LEU A 230 -9.45 -4.37 -4.77
N LEU A 231 -9.66 -5.70 -4.68
CA LEU A 231 -10.97 -6.29 -4.99
C LEU A 231 -12.07 -5.74 -4.08
N ASP A 232 -11.77 -5.52 -2.80
CA ASP A 232 -12.69 -4.94 -1.83
C ASP A 232 -13.03 -3.47 -2.14
N ASP A 233 -12.03 -2.67 -2.54
CA ASP A 233 -12.24 -1.28 -2.99
C ASP A 233 -13.10 -1.21 -4.25
N VAL A 234 -12.87 -2.10 -5.22
CA VAL A 234 -13.70 -2.21 -6.44
C VAL A 234 -15.13 -2.63 -6.11
N ARG A 235 -15.33 -3.60 -5.19
CA ARG A 235 -16.67 -4.04 -4.76
C ARG A 235 -17.46 -2.87 -4.17
N VAL A 236 -16.88 -2.13 -3.23
CA VAL A 236 -17.56 -0.98 -2.60
C VAL A 236 -17.84 0.11 -3.63
N LEU A 237 -16.88 0.41 -4.50
CA LEU A 237 -17.02 1.37 -5.58
C LEU A 237 -18.19 1.02 -6.53
N SER A 238 -18.45 -0.27 -6.75
CA SER A 238 -19.50 -0.78 -7.65
C SER A 238 -20.93 -0.74 -7.10
N SER A 239 -21.11 -0.66 -5.77
CA SER A 239 -22.39 -0.96 -5.13
C SER A 239 -22.93 0.12 -4.18
N GLY A 240 -22.10 1.10 -3.79
CA GLY A 240 -22.46 2.09 -2.77
C GLY A 240 -22.35 3.54 -3.22
N THR A 241 -23.04 4.44 -2.51
CA THR A 241 -22.65 5.85 -2.51
C THR A 241 -21.39 6.00 -1.69
N ARG A 242 -20.46 6.82 -2.17
CA ARG A 242 -19.18 7.09 -1.51
C ARG A 242 -18.93 8.57 -1.36
N ASN A 243 -18.12 8.95 -0.38
CA ASN A 243 -17.63 10.30 -0.22
C ASN A 243 -16.21 10.37 -0.77
N VAL A 244 -15.97 11.31 -1.68
CA VAL A 244 -14.63 11.64 -2.20
C VAL A 244 -14.37 13.09 -1.85
N ARG A 245 -13.43 13.34 -0.92
CA ARG A 245 -13.08 14.71 -0.46
C ARG A 245 -14.31 15.55 -0.11
N GLY A 246 -15.26 14.97 0.65
CA GLY A 246 -16.50 15.63 1.08
C GLY A 246 -17.62 15.69 0.03
N THR A 247 -17.38 15.21 -1.20
CA THR A 247 -18.40 15.13 -2.25
C THR A 247 -19.00 13.74 -2.30
N ARG A 248 -20.32 13.63 -2.14
CA ARG A 248 -21.05 12.37 -2.29
C ARG A 248 -21.18 12.00 -3.77
N LYS A 249 -20.84 10.76 -4.12
CA LYS A 249 -20.92 10.21 -5.48
C LYS A 249 -21.65 8.86 -5.49
N ASN A 250 -22.41 8.60 -6.55
CA ASN A 250 -23.16 7.34 -6.76
C ASN A 250 -22.28 6.23 -7.31
N ALA A 251 -22.60 4.98 -6.99
CA ALA A 251 -21.89 3.77 -7.45
C ALA A 251 -21.38 3.85 -8.90
N ASP A 252 -20.18 3.33 -9.13
CA ASP A 252 -19.53 3.32 -10.44
C ASP A 252 -19.77 1.98 -11.16
N PRO A 253 -20.58 1.95 -12.24
CA PRO A 253 -20.84 0.72 -12.97
C PRO A 253 -19.59 0.10 -13.59
N ALA A 254 -18.57 0.91 -13.93
CA ALA A 254 -17.33 0.43 -14.53
C ALA A 254 -16.57 -0.49 -13.56
N ALA A 255 -16.66 -0.24 -12.25
CA ALA A 255 -16.06 -1.10 -11.24
C ALA A 255 -16.68 -2.50 -11.20
N GLY A 256 -18.01 -2.59 -11.30
CA GLY A 256 -18.71 -3.88 -11.37
C GLY A 256 -18.39 -4.64 -12.66
N GLN A 257 -18.29 -3.93 -13.79
CA GLN A 257 -17.89 -4.51 -15.07
C GLN A 257 -16.46 -5.04 -15.02
N TRP A 258 -15.53 -4.27 -14.46
CA TRP A 258 -14.14 -4.67 -14.30
C TRP A 258 -14.00 -5.91 -13.40
N LEU A 259 -14.68 -5.94 -12.24
CA LEU A 259 -14.62 -7.10 -11.34
C LEU A 259 -15.17 -8.38 -11.98
N ASN A 260 -16.26 -8.28 -12.72
CA ASN A 260 -16.82 -9.42 -13.46
C ASN A 260 -15.93 -9.85 -14.63
N GLY A 261 -15.33 -8.88 -15.34
CA GLY A 261 -14.32 -9.14 -16.36
C GLY A 261 -13.12 -9.89 -15.77
N LEU A 262 -12.65 -9.47 -14.59
CA LEU A 262 -11.52 -10.10 -13.93
C LEU A 262 -11.84 -11.53 -13.47
N ARG A 263 -13.00 -11.75 -12.85
CA ARG A 263 -13.47 -13.10 -12.48
C ARG A 263 -13.45 -14.03 -13.69
N SER A 264 -14.00 -13.55 -14.81
CA SER A 264 -14.07 -14.31 -16.06
C SER A 264 -12.66 -14.62 -16.59
N ALA A 265 -11.79 -13.61 -16.66
CA ALA A 265 -10.42 -13.76 -17.15
C ALA A 265 -9.58 -14.72 -16.30
N LEU A 266 -9.83 -14.79 -14.98
CA LEU A 266 -9.06 -15.61 -14.06
C LEU A 266 -9.61 -17.03 -13.83
N THR A 267 -10.69 -17.43 -14.51
CA THR A 267 -11.39 -18.71 -14.26
C THR A 267 -10.46 -19.92 -14.37
N ASP A 268 -9.73 -20.04 -15.48
CA ASP A 268 -8.88 -21.20 -15.79
C ASP A 268 -7.39 -20.95 -15.48
N LYS A 269 -7.10 -19.95 -14.64
CA LYS A 269 -5.73 -19.51 -14.33
C LYS A 269 -5.36 -19.82 -12.88
N THR A 270 -4.08 -20.06 -12.64
CA THR A 270 -3.55 -20.14 -11.27
C THR A 270 -3.58 -18.75 -10.65
N VAL A 271 -4.21 -18.63 -9.48
CA VAL A 271 -4.34 -17.37 -8.73
C VAL A 271 -3.88 -17.60 -7.30
N VAL A 272 -3.06 -16.67 -6.81
CA VAL A 272 -2.59 -16.58 -5.43
C VAL A 272 -3.06 -15.24 -4.88
N ALA A 273 -3.60 -15.23 -3.66
CA ALA A 273 -3.90 -13.99 -2.96
C ALA A 273 -2.61 -13.43 -2.35
N THR A 274 -2.35 -12.13 -2.55
CA THR A 274 -1.39 -11.44 -1.67
C THR A 274 -1.99 -11.32 -0.27
N PRO A 275 -1.19 -11.02 0.77
CA PRO A 275 -1.77 -10.54 2.02
C PRO A 275 -2.60 -9.28 1.76
N TYR A 276 -3.64 -9.08 2.58
CA TYR A 276 -4.58 -7.96 2.42
C TYR A 276 -3.84 -6.62 2.44
N ALA A 277 -4.03 -5.82 1.38
CA ALA A 277 -3.42 -4.51 1.17
C ALA A 277 -1.90 -4.50 0.93
N ASP A 278 -1.31 -5.65 0.58
CA ASP A 278 0.11 -5.80 0.24
C ASP A 278 1.04 -5.13 1.26
N PRO A 279 1.06 -5.60 2.53
CA PRO A 279 1.70 -4.92 3.63
C PRO A 279 3.24 -4.94 3.52
N ASP A 280 3.86 -3.90 4.09
CA ASP A 280 5.30 -3.89 4.35
C ASP A 280 5.64 -4.79 5.56
N VAL A 281 5.67 -6.11 5.32
CA VAL A 281 5.86 -7.11 6.38
C VAL A 281 7.16 -6.89 7.16
N ALA A 282 8.26 -6.51 6.49
CA ALA A 282 9.53 -6.21 7.14
C ALA A 282 9.39 -5.05 8.14
N ALA A 283 8.82 -3.92 7.70
CA ALA A 283 8.61 -2.78 8.57
C ALA A 283 7.67 -3.08 9.75
N LEU A 284 6.63 -3.88 9.52
CA LEU A 284 5.72 -4.30 10.59
C LEU A 284 6.47 -5.09 11.66
N VAL A 285 7.21 -6.13 11.27
CA VAL A 285 7.94 -7.00 12.20
C VAL A 285 9.03 -6.22 12.95
N HIS A 286 9.83 -5.39 12.26
CA HIS A 286 10.84 -4.54 12.90
C HIS A 286 10.27 -3.56 13.93
N HIS A 287 8.97 -3.30 13.89
CA HIS A 287 8.29 -2.36 14.77
C HIS A 287 7.23 -3.01 15.68
N GLY A 288 7.29 -4.34 15.84
CA GLY A 288 6.46 -5.12 16.77
C GLY A 288 4.98 -5.13 16.39
N LEU A 289 4.70 -5.11 15.09
CA LEU A 289 3.37 -5.16 14.50
C LEU A 289 3.09 -6.54 13.84
N ASP A 290 3.58 -7.60 14.48
CA ASP A 290 3.49 -8.98 13.99
C ASP A 290 2.03 -9.44 13.85
N LYS A 291 1.18 -9.02 14.79
CA LYS A 291 -0.27 -9.32 14.75
C LYS A 291 -0.94 -8.76 13.49
N GLN A 292 -0.52 -7.58 13.02
CA GLN A 292 -1.08 -6.92 11.85
C GLN A 292 -0.56 -7.60 10.58
N ALA A 293 0.69 -8.04 10.56
CA ALA A 293 1.22 -8.87 9.48
C ALA A 293 0.41 -10.18 9.36
N ALA A 294 0.22 -10.91 10.48
CA ALA A 294 -0.57 -12.13 10.52
C ALA A 294 -2.03 -11.90 10.11
N ALA A 295 -2.66 -10.83 10.59
CA ALA A 295 -4.03 -10.47 10.24
C ALA A 295 -4.19 -10.19 8.74
N SER A 296 -3.25 -9.45 8.13
CA SER A 296 -3.24 -9.23 6.67
C SER A 296 -3.15 -10.53 5.88
N ILE A 297 -2.30 -11.48 6.30
CA ILE A 297 -2.12 -12.77 5.62
C ILE A 297 -3.42 -13.60 5.69
N GLN A 298 -4.00 -13.74 6.88
CA GLN A 298 -5.22 -14.53 7.09
C GLN A 298 -6.42 -13.93 6.34
N ARG A 299 -6.58 -12.61 6.40
CA ARG A 299 -7.66 -11.88 5.71
C ARG A 299 -7.58 -12.00 4.20
N GLY A 300 -6.36 -12.00 3.66
CA GLY A 300 -6.13 -11.91 2.21
C GLY A 300 -6.75 -13.09 1.45
N ALA A 301 -6.40 -14.31 1.83
CA ALA A 301 -6.89 -15.52 1.17
C ALA A 301 -8.41 -15.70 1.28
N SER A 302 -8.98 -15.42 2.46
CA SER A 302 -10.43 -15.56 2.68
C SER A 302 -11.22 -14.58 1.81
N LEU A 303 -10.79 -13.32 1.76
CA LEU A 303 -11.51 -12.28 1.02
C LEU A 303 -11.34 -12.44 -0.50
N ALA A 304 -10.15 -12.82 -0.97
CA ALA A 304 -9.97 -13.17 -2.38
C ALA A 304 -10.90 -14.32 -2.80
N SER A 305 -11.06 -15.33 -1.93
CA SER A 305 -11.93 -16.47 -2.22
C SER A 305 -13.40 -16.07 -2.35
N GLU A 306 -13.88 -15.24 -1.41
CA GLU A 306 -15.23 -14.66 -1.44
C GLU A 306 -15.44 -13.82 -2.71
N LEU A 307 -14.53 -12.88 -2.98
CA LEU A 307 -14.69 -11.90 -4.05
C LEU A 307 -14.46 -12.49 -5.44
N LEU A 308 -13.64 -13.53 -5.60
CA LEU A 308 -13.47 -14.23 -6.87
C LEU A 308 -14.44 -15.42 -7.04
N GLY A 309 -15.20 -15.79 -5.99
CA GLY A 309 -16.22 -16.84 -6.06
C GLY A 309 -15.65 -18.25 -6.18
N ARG A 310 -14.39 -18.46 -5.82
CA ARG A 310 -13.71 -19.77 -5.82
C ARG A 310 -12.65 -19.82 -4.74
N GLN A 311 -12.22 -21.00 -4.35
CA GLN A 311 -11.21 -21.14 -3.32
C GLN A 311 -9.84 -20.65 -3.85
N ILE A 312 -9.26 -19.66 -3.17
CA ILE A 312 -7.95 -19.06 -3.45
C ILE A 312 -7.06 -19.26 -2.23
N HIS A 313 -5.78 -19.56 -2.46
CA HIS A 313 -4.80 -19.73 -1.39
C HIS A 313 -3.90 -18.49 -1.26
N GLY A 314 -3.46 -18.20 -0.04
CA GLY A 314 -2.43 -17.18 0.28
C GLY A 314 -1.15 -17.81 0.80
N THR A 315 -0.79 -19.01 0.33
CA THR A 315 0.35 -19.80 0.86
C THR A 315 1.69 -19.41 0.25
N THR A 316 1.70 -18.52 -0.76
CA THR A 316 2.90 -17.94 -1.35
C THR A 316 2.86 -16.43 -1.15
N ALA A 317 3.79 -15.89 -0.37
CA ALA A 317 3.91 -14.45 -0.20
C ALA A 317 4.88 -13.88 -1.25
N TRP A 318 4.61 -12.67 -1.73
CA TRP A 318 5.51 -11.92 -2.58
C TRP A 318 5.81 -10.60 -1.85
N PRO A 319 6.97 -10.48 -1.18
CA PRO A 319 7.34 -9.26 -0.48
C PRO A 319 7.67 -8.11 -1.44
N ALA A 320 7.50 -6.87 -0.98
CA ALA A 320 7.80 -5.68 -1.77
C ALA A 320 9.26 -5.68 -2.28
N GLY A 321 9.41 -5.50 -3.60
CA GLY A 321 10.71 -5.57 -4.29
C GLY A 321 11.33 -6.96 -4.35
N GLY A 322 10.59 -8.02 -3.99
CA GLY A 322 11.11 -9.38 -3.92
C GLY A 322 12.22 -9.55 -2.87
N LYS A 323 12.25 -8.71 -1.83
CA LYS A 323 13.27 -8.69 -0.79
C LYS A 323 12.65 -8.73 0.60
N ILE A 324 13.30 -9.47 1.49
CA ILE A 324 12.86 -9.69 2.87
C ILE A 324 14.06 -10.15 3.70
N ASP A 325 14.04 -9.87 5.00
CA ASP A 325 15.05 -10.41 5.93
C ASP A 325 14.53 -11.58 6.77
N ARG A 326 15.37 -12.08 7.68
CA ARG A 326 15.10 -13.30 8.44
C ARG A 326 13.91 -13.16 9.36
N ASP A 327 13.83 -12.08 10.12
CA ASP A 327 12.76 -11.86 11.10
C ASP A 327 11.39 -11.82 10.39
N ALA A 328 11.30 -11.13 9.26
CA ALA A 328 10.08 -11.06 8.47
C ALA A 328 9.73 -12.38 7.78
N VAL A 329 10.72 -13.15 7.32
CA VAL A 329 10.51 -14.51 6.79
C VAL A 329 9.98 -15.46 7.85
N ASP A 330 10.50 -15.35 9.08
CA ASP A 330 10.06 -16.16 10.21
C ASP A 330 8.59 -15.85 10.55
N GLU A 331 8.20 -14.57 10.56
CA GLU A 331 6.80 -14.17 10.74
C GLU A 331 5.90 -14.73 9.63
N LEU A 332 6.31 -14.64 8.36
CA LEU A 332 5.55 -15.24 7.25
C LEU A 332 5.35 -16.74 7.49
N ALA A 333 6.39 -17.46 7.90
CA ALA A 333 6.33 -18.89 8.17
C ALA A 333 5.39 -19.21 9.35
N MET A 334 5.47 -18.46 10.45
CA MET A 334 4.55 -18.61 11.60
C MET A 334 3.10 -18.32 11.23
N SER A 335 2.89 -17.40 10.29
CA SER A 335 1.57 -17.02 9.76
C SER A 335 1.03 -17.98 8.68
N GLY A 336 1.70 -19.13 8.43
CA GLY A 336 1.21 -20.20 7.55
C GLY A 336 1.60 -20.06 6.08
N VAL A 337 2.49 -19.13 5.74
CA VAL A 337 3.11 -19.08 4.41
C VAL A 337 4.04 -20.27 4.24
N THR A 338 4.08 -20.84 3.03
CA THR A 338 4.92 -22.02 2.71
C THR A 338 5.96 -21.74 1.63
N SER A 339 5.76 -20.66 0.86
CA SER A 339 6.67 -20.22 -0.19
C SER A 339 6.78 -18.70 -0.22
N VAL A 340 7.94 -18.18 -0.60
CA VAL A 340 8.18 -16.75 -0.80
C VAL A 340 8.72 -16.49 -2.20
N LEU A 341 8.08 -15.62 -2.98
CA LEU A 341 8.58 -15.15 -4.26
C LEU A 341 9.51 -13.97 -4.04
N LEU A 342 10.81 -14.20 -4.25
CA LEU A 342 11.89 -13.25 -4.06
C LEU A 342 12.60 -12.98 -5.38
N SER A 343 13.30 -11.86 -5.45
CA SER A 343 14.26 -11.61 -6.53
C SER A 343 15.49 -12.52 -6.35
N GLY A 344 16.09 -12.96 -7.44
CA GLY A 344 17.23 -13.89 -7.41
C GLY A 344 18.48 -13.35 -6.72
N ASP A 345 18.61 -12.02 -6.61
CA ASP A 345 19.66 -11.32 -5.87
C ASP A 345 19.39 -11.22 -4.36
N ALA A 346 18.14 -11.39 -3.93
CA ALA A 346 17.77 -11.46 -2.51
C ALA A 346 18.27 -12.74 -1.83
N LEU A 347 18.59 -13.78 -2.61
CA LEU A 347 19.22 -15.01 -2.12
C LEU A 347 20.29 -15.49 -3.11
N PRO A 348 21.46 -14.86 -3.13
CA PRO A 348 22.49 -15.13 -4.13
C PRO A 348 23.13 -16.52 -3.93
N PRO A 349 23.66 -17.16 -4.98
CA PRO A 349 24.51 -18.34 -4.83
C PRO A 349 25.71 -18.07 -3.94
N ARG A 350 26.12 -19.03 -3.10
CA ARG A 350 27.42 -18.97 -2.43
C ARG A 350 28.51 -19.05 -3.50
N GLY A 351 29.40 -18.06 -3.54
CA GLY A 351 30.62 -18.15 -4.32
C GLY A 351 31.50 -19.28 -3.78
N THR A 352 32.07 -20.10 -4.67
CA THR A 352 33.01 -21.18 -4.31
C THR A 352 34.34 -20.69 -3.74
N ALA A 353 34.58 -19.38 -3.69
CA ALA A 353 35.84 -18.78 -3.26
C ALA A 353 36.00 -18.70 -1.73
N GLN A 354 34.97 -19.01 -0.94
CA GLN A 354 35.04 -18.88 0.52
C GLN A 354 35.46 -20.17 1.25
N ASP A 355 35.71 -21.26 0.51
CA ASP A 355 36.06 -22.58 1.07
C ASP A 355 37.55 -22.95 0.90
N THR A 356 38.35 -22.12 0.22
CA THR A 356 39.81 -22.16 0.33
C THR A 356 40.23 -21.19 1.42
N GLY A 357 40.55 -21.69 2.61
CA GLY A 357 41.06 -20.92 3.76
C GLY A 357 42.43 -20.23 3.54
N GLN A 358 42.74 -19.83 2.33
CA GLN A 358 43.89 -19.02 1.94
C GLN A 358 43.42 -17.98 0.94
N ASP A 359 43.75 -16.71 1.20
CA ASP A 359 43.50 -15.53 0.36
C ASP A 359 42.23 -14.72 0.65
N ALA A 360 41.87 -14.56 1.93
CA ALA A 360 41.16 -13.34 2.34
C ALA A 360 42.10 -12.12 2.14
N PRO A 361 41.78 -11.14 1.29
CA PRO A 361 42.61 -9.95 1.14
C PRO A 361 42.67 -9.19 2.47
N GLN A 362 43.88 -8.94 2.97
CA GLN A 362 44.15 -8.27 4.26
C GLN A 362 43.62 -6.83 4.38
N ASN A 363 42.96 -6.29 3.33
CA ASN A 363 42.61 -4.87 3.23
C ASN A 363 41.10 -4.57 3.30
N GLY A 364 40.26 -5.50 3.75
CA GLY A 364 38.85 -5.20 4.04
C GLY A 364 37.99 -4.73 2.86
N GLN A 365 38.50 -4.80 1.62
CA GLN A 365 37.72 -4.52 0.42
C GLN A 365 36.87 -5.74 0.07
N PRO A 366 35.54 -5.59 -0.08
CA PRO A 366 34.69 -6.66 -0.57
C PRO A 366 35.13 -7.03 -1.99
N VAL A 367 35.72 -8.22 -2.15
CA VAL A 367 35.92 -8.79 -3.48
C VAL A 367 34.58 -9.36 -3.90
N ALA A 368 33.96 -8.77 -4.92
CA ALA A 368 32.76 -9.34 -5.51
C ALA A 368 33.07 -10.78 -5.97
N PRO A 369 32.26 -11.78 -5.57
CA PRO A 369 32.48 -13.14 -6.04
C PRO A 369 32.44 -13.15 -7.58
N PRO A 370 33.27 -13.98 -8.25
CA PRO A 370 33.20 -14.10 -9.69
C PRO A 370 31.77 -14.44 -10.11
N PRO A 371 31.23 -13.83 -11.18
CA PRO A 371 29.87 -14.08 -11.62
C PRO A 371 29.67 -15.57 -11.83
N ALA A 372 28.54 -16.10 -11.32
CA ALA A 372 28.21 -17.49 -11.51
C ALA A 372 28.24 -17.79 -13.01
N GLN A 373 29.09 -18.75 -13.40
CA GLN A 373 29.28 -19.14 -14.81
C GLN A 373 27.99 -19.68 -15.43
N THR A 374 26.99 -20.01 -14.60
CA THR A 374 25.79 -20.73 -14.98
C THR A 374 24.61 -20.23 -14.15
N THR A 375 23.44 -20.10 -14.77
CA THR A 375 22.23 -19.67 -14.08
C THR A 375 21.79 -20.72 -13.04
N PRO A 376 21.52 -20.35 -11.77
CA PRO A 376 20.99 -21.28 -10.78
C PRO A 376 19.54 -21.74 -11.08
N ASP A 377 19.05 -22.76 -10.38
CA ASP A 377 17.62 -23.13 -10.41
C ASP A 377 16.78 -22.13 -9.59
N ALA A 378 15.53 -21.91 -10.00
CA ALA A 378 14.64 -20.89 -9.45
C ALA A 378 13.96 -21.25 -8.13
N ALA A 379 14.39 -22.32 -7.45
CA ALA A 379 13.90 -22.66 -6.12
C ALA A 379 15.02 -23.09 -5.18
N ALA A 380 14.92 -22.61 -3.94
CA ALA A 380 15.81 -22.99 -2.85
C ALA A 380 14.98 -23.27 -1.59
N ARG A 381 15.55 -24.08 -0.69
CA ARG A 381 15.01 -24.19 0.67
C ARG A 381 15.47 -22.98 1.46
N LEU A 382 14.56 -22.37 2.21
CA LEU A 382 14.84 -21.28 3.12
C LEU A 382 14.45 -21.73 4.54
N ASP A 383 15.46 -21.95 5.38
CA ASP A 383 15.25 -22.35 6.77
C ASP A 383 14.66 -21.19 7.57
N THR A 384 13.71 -21.51 8.44
CA THR A 384 12.99 -20.57 9.31
C THR A 384 12.86 -21.18 10.70
N VAL A 385 12.33 -20.41 11.64
CA VAL A 385 12.00 -20.90 12.99
C VAL A 385 10.78 -21.84 13.04
N ALA A 386 10.01 -21.95 11.97
CA ALA A 386 8.87 -22.86 11.88
C ALA A 386 9.32 -24.31 11.68
N ASP A 387 8.44 -25.27 12.01
CA ASP A 387 8.75 -26.71 11.91
C ASP A 387 9.14 -27.16 10.50
N ASN A 388 8.63 -26.47 9.47
CA ASN A 388 8.92 -26.74 8.07
C ASN A 388 9.60 -25.54 7.41
N PRO A 389 10.68 -25.76 6.64
CA PRO A 389 11.33 -24.68 5.91
C PRO A 389 10.44 -24.18 4.76
N LEU A 390 10.58 -22.89 4.43
CA LEU A 390 9.91 -22.30 3.28
C LEU A 390 10.58 -22.70 1.97
N THR A 391 9.81 -22.63 0.88
CA THR A 391 10.36 -22.62 -0.47
C THR A 391 10.61 -21.19 -0.93
N ALA A 392 11.87 -20.80 -1.10
CA ALA A 392 12.20 -19.54 -1.79
C ALA A 392 12.10 -19.77 -3.30
N LEU A 393 11.16 -19.09 -3.94
CA LEU A 393 10.97 -19.01 -5.38
C LEU A 393 11.71 -17.77 -5.87
N LEU A 394 12.67 -17.94 -6.76
CA LEU A 394 13.65 -16.92 -7.11
C LEU A 394 13.43 -16.44 -8.55
N ALA A 395 12.84 -15.26 -8.70
CA ALA A 395 12.67 -14.58 -9.98
C ALA A 395 14.02 -14.16 -10.56
N ASP A 396 14.23 -14.42 -11.85
CA ASP A 396 15.46 -14.04 -12.54
C ASP A 396 15.49 -12.52 -12.76
N PRO A 397 16.46 -11.78 -12.18
CA PRO A 397 16.44 -10.31 -12.22
C PRO A 397 16.44 -9.73 -13.63
N THR A 398 17.16 -10.34 -14.58
CA THR A 398 17.21 -9.82 -15.95
C THR A 398 15.90 -10.11 -16.70
N LEU A 399 15.29 -11.28 -16.51
CA LEU A 399 13.97 -11.55 -17.10
C LEU A 399 12.90 -10.64 -16.49
N SER A 400 12.99 -10.37 -15.18
CA SER A 400 12.16 -9.42 -14.44
C SER A 400 12.28 -7.99 -14.98
N GLU A 401 13.50 -7.50 -15.19
CA GLU A 401 13.81 -6.20 -15.80
C GLU A 401 13.16 -6.07 -17.20
N VAL A 402 13.33 -7.11 -18.04
CA VAL A 402 12.82 -7.10 -19.42
C VAL A 402 11.29 -7.18 -19.46
N LEU A 403 10.67 -7.98 -18.60
CA LEU A 403 9.22 -8.11 -18.49
C LEU A 403 8.57 -6.83 -17.92
N GLY A 404 9.21 -6.21 -16.93
CA GLY A 404 8.75 -4.99 -16.27
C GLY A 404 9.09 -3.70 -16.99
N GLY A 405 9.95 -3.76 -18.01
CA GLY A 405 10.51 -2.62 -18.71
C GLY A 405 9.49 -1.79 -19.49
N ASN A 406 9.79 -0.50 -19.66
CA ASN A 406 8.97 0.40 -20.47
C ASN A 406 9.18 0.12 -21.97
N VAL A 407 8.10 -0.29 -22.65
CA VAL A 407 8.08 -0.62 -24.07
C VAL A 407 7.32 0.38 -24.95
N SER A 408 7.00 1.56 -24.42
CA SER A 408 6.23 2.60 -25.12
C SER A 408 6.96 3.24 -26.31
N ALA A 409 8.30 3.18 -26.32
CA ALA A 409 9.08 3.67 -27.43
C ALA A 409 8.93 2.75 -28.67
N PRO A 410 8.84 3.30 -29.90
CA PRO A 410 8.81 2.48 -31.11
C PRO A 410 9.97 1.49 -31.15
N GLY A 411 9.70 0.22 -31.50
CA GLY A 411 10.70 -0.85 -31.56
C GLY A 411 11.06 -1.48 -30.20
N ALA A 412 10.83 -0.81 -29.07
CA ALA A 412 11.23 -1.30 -27.75
C ALA A 412 10.56 -2.63 -27.36
N ALA A 413 9.26 -2.80 -27.67
CA ALA A 413 8.56 -4.07 -27.43
C ALA A 413 9.16 -5.26 -28.21
N MET A 414 9.66 -5.02 -29.43
CA MET A 414 10.34 -6.04 -30.23
C MET A 414 11.72 -6.36 -29.64
N LEU A 415 12.51 -5.35 -29.31
CA LEU A 415 13.84 -5.52 -28.69
C LEU A 415 13.76 -6.22 -27.33
N ALA A 416 12.79 -5.86 -26.48
CA ALA A 416 12.54 -6.51 -25.20
C ALA A 416 12.19 -8.00 -25.39
N ARG A 417 11.32 -8.32 -26.36
CA ARG A 417 10.97 -9.70 -26.69
C ARG A 417 12.18 -10.50 -27.20
N GLN A 418 13.00 -9.91 -28.06
CA GLN A 418 14.25 -10.53 -28.51
C GLN A 418 15.22 -10.79 -27.36
N ARG A 419 15.41 -9.81 -26.46
CA ARG A 419 16.25 -9.97 -25.26
C ARG A 419 15.73 -11.10 -24.38
N PHE A 420 14.43 -11.14 -24.08
CA PHE A 420 13.85 -12.21 -23.27
C PHE A 420 14.07 -13.61 -23.86
N LEU A 421 13.86 -13.77 -25.17
CA LEU A 421 14.09 -15.04 -25.86
C LEU A 421 15.58 -15.41 -25.88
N ALA A 422 16.46 -14.44 -26.10
CA ALA A 422 17.90 -14.65 -26.09
C ALA A 422 18.40 -15.07 -24.69
N GLU A 423 17.97 -14.39 -23.62
CA GLU A 423 18.32 -14.72 -22.24
C GLU A 423 17.89 -16.16 -21.90
N THR A 424 16.65 -16.53 -22.20
CA THR A 424 16.16 -17.89 -21.94
C THR A 424 16.84 -18.96 -22.81
N ALA A 425 17.22 -18.62 -24.04
CA ALA A 425 18.00 -19.51 -24.90
C ALA A 425 19.41 -19.73 -24.35
N MET A 426 20.06 -18.66 -23.86
CA MET A 426 21.36 -18.74 -23.22
C MET A 426 21.33 -19.68 -22.01
N ILE A 427 20.30 -19.60 -21.17
CA ILE A 427 20.09 -20.51 -20.03
C ILE A 427 19.97 -21.99 -20.47
N ALA A 428 19.36 -22.24 -21.63
CA ALA A 428 19.29 -23.58 -22.21
C ALA A 428 20.66 -24.06 -22.73
N PHE A 429 21.42 -23.20 -23.41
CA PHE A 429 22.74 -23.53 -23.94
C PHE A 429 23.82 -23.69 -22.86
N GLU A 430 23.71 -22.99 -21.73
CA GLU A 430 24.54 -23.22 -20.54
C GLU A 430 24.43 -24.67 -20.04
N GLN A 431 23.22 -25.25 -20.00
CA GLN A 431 23.00 -26.64 -19.57
C GLN A 431 23.65 -27.65 -20.50
N GLN A 432 23.62 -27.39 -21.81
CA GLN A 432 24.23 -28.29 -22.80
C GLN A 432 25.75 -28.36 -22.62
N THR A 433 26.39 -27.22 -22.34
CA THR A 433 27.84 -27.12 -22.15
C THR A 433 28.29 -27.87 -20.88
N GLN A 434 27.48 -27.85 -19.82
CA GLN A 434 27.75 -28.66 -18.62
C GLN A 434 27.70 -30.17 -18.91
N GLN A 435 26.73 -30.62 -19.71
CA GLN A 435 26.59 -32.03 -20.07
C GLN A 435 27.80 -32.53 -20.86
N THR A 436 28.30 -31.77 -21.84
CA THR A 436 29.46 -32.18 -22.66
C THR A 436 30.78 -32.11 -21.89
N GLY A 437 30.95 -31.15 -20.97
CA GLY A 437 32.15 -31.02 -20.14
C GLY A 437 32.37 -32.18 -19.16
N GLN A 438 31.30 -32.86 -18.72
CA GLN A 438 31.38 -33.95 -17.74
C GLN A 438 31.85 -35.30 -18.34
N PHE A 439 31.82 -35.45 -19.68
CA PHE A 439 32.34 -36.64 -20.38
C PHE A 439 33.80 -36.51 -20.82
N GLY A 440 34.46 -35.37 -20.58
CA GLY A 440 35.82 -35.08 -21.06
C GLY A 440 36.98 -35.51 -20.14
N GLN A 441 36.70 -36.01 -18.93
CA GLN A 441 37.73 -36.48 -18.00
C GLN A 441 37.43 -37.90 -17.54
N THR A 442 37.93 -38.90 -18.27
CA THR A 442 38.55 -40.15 -17.79
C THR A 442 38.58 -41.13 -18.96
N GLY A 443 39.79 -41.55 -19.34
CA GLY A 443 40.00 -42.66 -20.27
C GLY A 443 39.67 -44.01 -19.62
N GLN A 444 38.49 -44.16 -19.03
CA GLN A 444 37.99 -45.43 -18.50
C GLN A 444 36.67 -45.78 -19.17
N THR A 445 36.71 -46.87 -19.95
CA THR A 445 35.56 -47.63 -20.43
C THR A 445 34.76 -48.15 -19.23
N GLY A 446 33.86 -47.32 -18.71
CA GLY A 446 32.93 -47.63 -17.64
C GLY A 446 31.51 -47.33 -18.10
N GLN A 447 30.62 -48.30 -17.88
CA GLN A 447 29.20 -48.31 -18.21
C GLN A 447 28.52 -46.98 -17.80
N GLY A 448 28.18 -46.16 -18.80
CA GLY A 448 27.69 -44.79 -18.60
C GLY A 448 26.31 -44.77 -17.95
N THR A 449 26.26 -44.51 -16.64
CA THR A 449 25.06 -43.97 -16.01
C THR A 449 24.89 -42.53 -16.49
N THR A 450 24.03 -42.33 -17.49
CA THR A 450 23.51 -41.00 -17.86
C THR A 450 22.76 -40.45 -16.66
N ALA A 451 23.43 -39.67 -15.82
CA ALA A 451 22.76 -38.87 -14.80
C ALA A 451 21.80 -37.92 -15.53
N LYS A 452 20.50 -38.20 -15.45
CA LYS A 452 19.44 -37.39 -16.03
C LYS A 452 19.52 -36.00 -15.40
N THR A 453 20.18 -35.07 -16.08
CA THR A 453 20.33 -33.69 -15.61
C THR A 453 18.93 -33.09 -15.44
N ALA A 454 18.66 -32.53 -14.26
CA ALA A 454 17.37 -31.94 -13.96
C ALA A 454 17.09 -30.78 -14.93
N THR A 455 15.88 -30.76 -15.51
CA THR A 455 15.40 -29.63 -16.33
C THR A 455 15.36 -28.38 -15.47
N ARG A 456 16.14 -27.35 -15.84
CA ARG A 456 16.21 -26.06 -15.14
C ARG A 456 14.84 -25.37 -15.15
N THR A 457 14.50 -24.72 -14.05
CA THR A 457 13.34 -23.84 -13.96
C THR A 457 13.80 -22.40 -13.77
N VAL A 458 13.16 -21.47 -14.47
CA VAL A 458 13.35 -20.03 -14.32
C VAL A 458 12.00 -19.37 -14.06
N ILE A 459 12.00 -18.32 -13.25
CA ILE A 459 10.80 -17.53 -12.92
C ILE A 459 11.01 -16.13 -13.49
N ALA A 460 10.00 -15.57 -14.14
CA ALA A 460 9.95 -14.16 -14.53
C ALA A 460 8.77 -13.48 -13.82
N ALA A 461 9.04 -12.35 -13.17
CA ALA A 461 8.03 -11.55 -12.47
C ALA A 461 8.46 -10.07 -12.47
N PRO A 462 7.58 -9.09 -12.75
CA PRO A 462 7.97 -7.68 -12.71
C PRO A 462 8.43 -7.27 -11.30
N GLU A 463 9.40 -6.37 -11.19
CA GLU A 463 9.99 -6.01 -9.89
C GLU A 463 9.02 -5.28 -8.94
N SER A 464 8.10 -4.49 -9.51
CA SER A 464 7.11 -3.72 -8.75
C SER A 464 5.73 -4.38 -8.81
N HIS A 465 5.03 -4.44 -7.67
CA HIS A 465 3.63 -4.87 -7.65
C HIS A 465 2.68 -3.85 -8.30
N LEU A 466 3.06 -2.57 -8.35
CA LEU A 466 2.34 -1.51 -9.08
C LEU A 466 2.73 -1.47 -10.57
N TRP A 467 3.06 -2.64 -11.13
CA TRP A 467 3.41 -2.81 -12.53
C TRP A 467 2.30 -2.34 -13.46
N THR A 468 2.70 -1.73 -14.58
CA THR A 468 1.81 -1.24 -15.63
C THR A 468 2.14 -1.99 -16.93
N PRO A 469 1.35 -3.01 -17.31
CA PRO A 469 1.60 -3.76 -18.53
C PRO A 469 1.22 -2.96 -19.78
N ASP A 470 1.95 -3.20 -20.86
CA ASP A 470 1.43 -3.10 -22.22
C ASP A 470 0.83 -4.47 -22.59
N PRO A 471 -0.49 -4.61 -22.74
CA PRO A 471 -1.13 -5.92 -22.97
C PRO A 471 -0.65 -6.61 -24.25
N ALA A 472 -0.42 -5.85 -25.32
CA ALA A 472 0.03 -6.39 -26.60
C ALA A 472 1.47 -6.92 -26.52
N PHE A 473 2.35 -6.20 -25.82
CA PHE A 473 3.70 -6.67 -25.54
C PHE A 473 3.68 -7.95 -24.71
N VAL A 474 2.96 -7.98 -23.58
CA VAL A 474 2.94 -9.15 -22.68
C VAL A 474 2.36 -10.38 -23.39
N SER A 475 1.25 -10.24 -24.12
CA SER A 475 0.65 -11.33 -24.87
C SER A 475 1.60 -11.85 -25.97
N SER A 476 2.19 -10.96 -26.77
CA SER A 476 3.14 -11.35 -27.82
C SER A 476 4.42 -12.00 -27.26
N LEU A 477 4.91 -11.52 -26.11
CA LEU A 477 6.05 -12.10 -25.40
C LEU A 477 5.76 -13.54 -24.96
N LEU A 478 4.62 -13.78 -24.32
CA LEU A 478 4.23 -15.11 -23.83
C LEU A 478 3.92 -16.07 -24.98
N GLN A 479 3.37 -15.59 -26.09
CA GLN A 479 3.20 -16.37 -27.31
C GLN A 479 4.55 -16.78 -27.92
N ALA A 480 5.51 -15.86 -27.97
CA ALA A 480 6.86 -16.15 -28.46
C ALA A 480 7.58 -17.14 -27.53
N ALA A 481 7.48 -16.95 -26.21
CA ALA A 481 8.07 -17.83 -25.21
C ALA A 481 7.49 -19.25 -25.27
N SER A 482 6.17 -19.40 -25.39
CA SER A 482 5.52 -20.71 -25.54
C SER A 482 5.87 -21.43 -26.84
N SER A 483 6.19 -20.68 -27.90
CA SER A 483 6.60 -21.22 -29.20
C SER A 483 8.10 -21.55 -29.29
N ALA A 484 8.91 -21.08 -28.33
CA ALA A 484 10.36 -21.24 -28.37
C ALA A 484 10.77 -22.71 -28.16
N PRO A 485 11.66 -23.27 -29.00
CA PRO A 485 12.00 -24.70 -28.94
C PRO A 485 12.77 -25.10 -27.69
N TRP A 486 13.35 -24.18 -26.93
CA TRP A 486 14.00 -24.44 -25.63
C TRP A 486 13.09 -24.22 -24.43
N LEU A 487 11.91 -23.61 -24.57
CA LEU A 487 11.04 -23.32 -23.43
C LEU A 487 9.91 -24.34 -23.27
N ARG A 488 9.39 -24.37 -22.04
CA ARG A 488 8.13 -25.02 -21.66
C ARG A 488 7.49 -24.23 -20.52
N MET A 489 6.29 -23.70 -20.75
CA MET A 489 5.53 -23.01 -19.70
C MET A 489 5.20 -23.97 -18.54
N THR A 490 5.23 -23.48 -17.31
CA THR A 490 4.90 -24.24 -16.09
C THR A 490 4.27 -23.33 -15.04
N SER A 491 3.37 -23.87 -14.20
CA SER A 491 2.79 -23.12 -13.09
C SER A 491 3.83 -22.86 -11.98
N LEU A 492 3.74 -21.70 -11.32
CA LEU A 492 4.63 -21.33 -10.21
C LEU A 492 4.57 -22.34 -9.05
N GLU A 493 3.39 -22.87 -8.75
CA GLU A 493 3.19 -23.86 -7.66
C GLU A 493 3.90 -25.20 -7.89
N SER A 494 4.24 -25.49 -9.15
CA SER A 494 4.97 -26.71 -9.55
C SER A 494 6.48 -26.60 -9.35
N VAL A 495 6.97 -25.38 -9.10
CA VAL A 495 8.39 -25.10 -8.90
C VAL A 495 8.77 -25.53 -7.48
N LYS A 496 9.73 -26.44 -7.39
CA LYS A 496 10.20 -27.01 -6.11
C LYS A 496 11.71 -27.05 -6.08
N PRO A 497 12.35 -26.94 -4.89
CA PRO A 497 13.80 -27.07 -4.77
C PRO A 497 14.27 -28.42 -5.33
N GLY A 498 15.28 -28.39 -6.21
CA GLY A 498 15.92 -29.59 -6.73
C GLY A 498 16.67 -30.38 -5.65
N ARG A 499 16.84 -31.69 -5.85
CA ARG A 499 17.60 -32.57 -4.92
C ARG A 499 19.09 -32.20 -4.80
N ALA A 500 19.67 -31.66 -5.87
CA ALA A 500 21.04 -31.16 -5.92
C ALA A 500 21.00 -29.64 -6.18
N GLY A 501 20.50 -28.89 -5.20
CA GLY A 501 20.38 -27.44 -5.28
C GLY A 501 21.74 -26.74 -5.28
N VAL A 502 21.82 -25.57 -5.92
CA VAL A 502 22.99 -24.69 -5.82
C VAL A 502 23.07 -24.17 -4.38
N PRO A 503 24.21 -24.30 -3.67
CA PRO A 503 24.37 -23.70 -2.35
C PRO A 503 24.11 -22.19 -2.41
N ARG A 504 23.26 -21.68 -1.52
CA ARG A 504 22.85 -20.27 -1.45
C ARG A 504 23.43 -19.59 -0.21
N GLY A 505 23.71 -18.29 -0.32
CA GLY A 505 24.13 -17.44 0.78
C GLY A 505 22.99 -17.15 1.75
N ASP A 506 23.17 -16.17 2.62
CA ASP A 506 22.07 -15.62 3.41
C ASP A 506 21.22 -14.64 2.58
N LEU A 507 20.07 -14.26 3.15
CA LEU A 507 19.18 -13.25 2.57
C LEU A 507 19.92 -11.91 2.45
N THR A 508 19.90 -11.32 1.27
CA THR A 508 20.40 -9.97 1.02
C THR A 508 19.30 -8.97 1.34
N TYR A 509 19.45 -8.26 2.46
CA TYR A 509 18.57 -7.15 2.83
C TYR A 509 19.43 -5.97 3.29
N THR A 510 19.56 -4.98 2.41
CA THR A 510 20.55 -3.90 2.56
C THR A 510 20.01 -2.75 3.41
N GLU A 511 20.89 -1.84 3.81
CA GLU A 511 20.49 -0.59 4.48
C GLU A 511 19.58 0.28 3.59
N HIS A 512 19.74 0.22 2.26
CA HIS A 512 18.83 0.89 1.33
C HIS A 512 17.42 0.28 1.41
N ASP A 513 17.33 -1.05 1.48
CA ASP A 513 16.05 -1.75 1.61
C ASP A 513 15.37 -1.39 2.95
N ARG A 514 16.15 -1.29 4.05
CA ARG A 514 15.67 -0.84 5.37
C ARG A 514 15.21 0.62 5.37
N GLN A 515 15.87 1.49 4.61
CA GLN A 515 15.48 2.90 4.51
C GLN A 515 14.21 3.11 3.69
N ALA A 516 13.91 2.21 2.77
CA ALA A 516 12.68 2.23 2.00
C ALA A 516 11.47 1.72 2.81
N GLU A 517 11.67 1.03 3.93
CA GLU A 517 10.58 0.58 4.81
C GLU A 517 9.69 1.72 5.32
N LEU A 518 8.45 1.38 5.69
CA LEU A 518 7.59 2.30 6.43
C LEU A 518 8.27 2.79 7.71
N SER A 519 8.49 4.10 7.82
CA SER A 519 9.26 4.67 8.93
C SER A 519 8.65 4.35 10.31
N ARG A 520 9.53 4.19 11.31
CA ARG A 520 9.15 4.03 12.72
C ARG A 520 8.15 5.09 13.22
N SER A 521 8.32 6.35 12.82
CA SER A 521 7.41 7.44 13.20
C SER A 521 6.03 7.29 12.59
N TYR A 522 5.95 6.83 11.35
CA TYR A 522 4.69 6.55 10.69
C TYR A 522 3.99 5.35 11.35
N LEU A 523 4.70 4.24 11.58
CA LEU A 523 4.11 3.06 12.22
C LEU A 523 3.74 3.29 13.69
N ALA A 524 4.37 4.23 14.38
CA ALA A 524 3.91 4.69 15.69
C ALA A 524 2.55 5.42 15.61
N THR A 525 2.29 6.12 14.50
CA THR A 525 0.97 6.72 14.21
C THR A 525 -0.05 5.63 13.94
N VAL A 526 0.29 4.63 13.11
CA VAL A 526 -0.58 3.47 12.83
C VAL A 526 -0.97 2.76 14.14
N ARG A 527 0.00 2.45 15.02
CA ARG A 527 -0.27 1.88 16.36
C ARG A 527 -1.20 2.73 17.23
N LYS A 528 -1.12 4.06 17.10
CA LYS A 528 -2.00 4.97 17.86
C LYS A 528 -3.43 4.94 17.31
N LEU A 529 -3.58 4.89 15.99
CA LEU A 529 -4.88 4.77 15.34
C LEU A 529 -5.53 3.43 15.64
N GLU A 530 -4.76 2.35 15.63
CA GLU A 530 -5.23 1.02 16.02
C GLU A 530 -5.81 1.02 17.44
N ARG A 531 -5.08 1.51 18.45
CA ARG A 531 -5.62 1.58 19.82
C ARG A 531 -6.92 2.39 19.92
N LYS A 532 -7.07 3.43 19.10
CA LYS A 532 -8.33 4.19 19.04
C LYS A 532 -9.44 3.37 18.37
N ALA A 533 -9.12 2.66 17.29
CA ALA A 533 -10.05 1.78 16.60
C ALA A 533 -10.51 0.61 17.51
N ASP A 534 -9.59 0.01 18.27
CA ASP A 534 -9.91 -1.02 19.26
C ASP A 534 -10.89 -0.50 20.33
N ALA A 535 -10.68 0.74 20.79
CA ALA A 535 -11.60 1.38 21.72
C ALA A 535 -13.00 1.57 21.11
N VAL A 536 -13.10 1.89 19.80
CA VAL A 536 -14.35 1.94 19.02
C VAL A 536 -15.00 0.57 18.84
N ALA A 537 -14.22 -0.48 18.62
CA ALA A 537 -14.77 -1.83 18.54
C ALA A 537 -15.36 -2.26 19.90
N THR A 538 -14.59 -2.07 20.98
CA THR A 538 -14.88 -2.58 22.34
C THR A 538 -16.12 -1.93 22.98
N VAL A 539 -16.47 -0.70 22.58
CA VAL A 539 -17.67 -0.03 23.09
C VAL A 539 -18.96 -0.69 22.58
N THR A 540 -18.94 -1.41 21.47
CA THR A 540 -20.13 -2.10 20.95
C THR A 540 -20.30 -3.48 21.59
N GLU A 541 -21.52 -3.92 21.87
CA GLU A 541 -21.78 -5.24 22.49
C GLU A 541 -21.20 -6.41 21.67
N GLU A 542 -21.30 -6.31 20.33
CA GLU A 542 -20.78 -7.31 19.39
C GLU A 542 -19.27 -7.19 19.14
N HIS A 543 -18.58 -6.21 19.74
CA HIS A 543 -17.18 -5.87 19.46
C HIS A 543 -16.90 -5.71 17.95
N THR A 544 -17.75 -4.94 17.26
CA THR A 544 -17.68 -4.77 15.81
C THR A 544 -16.43 -3.99 15.41
N ASP A 545 -15.45 -4.67 14.82
CA ASP A 545 -14.23 -4.04 14.32
C ASP A 545 -14.43 -3.42 12.93
N VAL A 546 -15.01 -2.21 12.92
CA VAL A 546 -15.32 -1.46 11.70
C VAL A 546 -14.09 -0.80 11.05
N PHE A 547 -12.97 -0.69 11.77
CA PHE A 547 -11.77 -0.02 11.29
C PHE A 547 -10.58 -0.96 11.05
N HIS A 548 -10.70 -2.27 11.36
CA HIS A 548 -9.66 -3.26 11.13
C HIS A 548 -8.99 -3.12 9.76
N THR A 549 -9.81 -3.14 8.70
CA THR A 549 -9.32 -3.11 7.33
C THR A 549 -8.71 -1.76 6.97
N ALA A 550 -9.22 -0.67 7.54
CA ALA A 550 -8.62 0.65 7.40
C ALA A 550 -7.21 0.69 8.01
N ILE A 551 -7.01 0.08 9.18
CA ILE A 551 -5.69 -0.04 9.81
C ILE A 551 -4.76 -0.91 8.97
N LEU A 552 -5.22 -2.06 8.46
CA LEU A 552 -4.40 -2.90 7.58
C LEU A 552 -3.99 -2.19 6.27
N ARG A 553 -4.86 -1.34 5.70
CA ARG A 553 -4.51 -0.50 4.53
C ARG A 553 -3.37 0.48 4.83
N LEU A 554 -3.23 0.96 6.08
CA LEU A 554 -2.11 1.82 6.47
C LEU A 554 -0.76 1.08 6.48
N ALA A 555 -0.76 -0.25 6.52
CA ALA A 555 0.44 -1.06 6.48
C ALA A 555 0.98 -1.31 5.06
N SER A 556 0.27 -0.87 4.01
CA SER A 556 0.64 -1.17 2.61
C SER A 556 2.06 -0.74 2.26
N ALA A 557 2.80 -1.61 1.56
CA ALA A 557 4.11 -1.32 1.01
C ALA A 557 4.07 -0.24 -0.10
N SER A 558 2.89 0.04 -0.67
CA SER A 558 2.69 1.14 -1.61
C SER A 558 2.98 2.53 -1.00
N TRP A 559 3.09 2.63 0.33
CA TRP A 559 3.42 3.86 1.05
C TRP A 559 4.93 4.13 1.20
N ARG A 560 5.80 3.15 0.91
CA ARG A 560 7.27 3.23 1.08
C ARG A 560 7.87 4.49 0.43
N ASP A 561 7.46 4.80 -0.80
CA ASP A 561 8.01 5.92 -1.59
C ASP A 561 7.15 7.20 -1.53
N ASP A 562 6.04 7.21 -0.78
CA ASP A 562 5.12 8.36 -0.70
C ASP A 562 4.62 8.62 0.73
N GLY A 563 5.56 8.93 1.62
CA GLY A 563 5.26 9.23 3.03
C GLY A 563 4.29 10.40 3.24
N LYS A 564 4.22 11.36 2.31
CA LYS A 564 3.25 12.47 2.38
C LYS A 564 1.83 11.96 2.17
N ARG A 565 1.62 11.14 1.15
CA ARG A 565 0.32 10.51 0.90
C ARG A 565 -0.05 9.54 2.01
N ALA A 566 0.91 8.77 2.51
CA ALA A 566 0.71 7.86 3.64
C ALA A 566 0.19 8.59 4.88
N LEU A 567 0.79 9.75 5.22
CA LEU A 567 0.35 10.60 6.33
C LEU A 567 -1.02 11.24 6.07
N SER A 568 -1.29 11.70 4.84
CA SER A 568 -2.62 12.21 4.48
C SER A 568 -3.69 11.13 4.62
N PHE A 569 -3.40 9.90 4.20
CA PHE A 569 -4.29 8.76 4.32
C PHE A 569 -4.53 8.42 5.80
N ALA A 570 -3.47 8.33 6.60
CA ALA A 570 -3.56 8.12 8.05
C ALA A 570 -4.38 9.21 8.75
N GLY A 571 -4.24 10.48 8.32
CA GLY A 571 -5.05 11.59 8.82
C GLY A 571 -6.55 11.42 8.52
N GLN A 572 -6.91 10.88 7.35
CA GLN A 572 -8.31 10.62 7.02
C GLN A 572 -8.88 9.44 7.79
N VAL A 573 -8.11 8.37 7.97
CA VAL A 573 -8.49 7.27 8.87
C VAL A 573 -8.67 7.80 10.29
N GLN A 574 -7.79 8.69 10.75
CA GLN A 574 -7.94 9.34 12.06
C GLN A 574 -9.24 10.13 12.15
N ASN A 575 -9.57 10.94 11.14
CA ASN A 575 -10.79 11.72 11.12
C ASN A 575 -12.03 10.81 11.18
N ALA A 576 -12.05 9.73 10.41
CA ALA A 576 -13.16 8.76 10.43
C ALA A 576 -13.31 8.09 11.81
N ILE A 577 -12.20 7.72 12.46
CA ILE A 577 -12.21 7.19 13.82
C ILE A 577 -12.70 8.24 14.83
N ASP A 578 -12.22 9.48 14.72
CA ASP A 578 -12.59 10.57 15.63
C ASP A 578 -14.08 10.95 15.46
N GLU A 579 -14.61 11.00 14.24
CA GLU A 579 -16.04 11.18 13.95
C GLU A 579 -16.88 10.06 14.58
N ARG A 580 -16.45 8.80 14.44
CA ARG A 580 -17.12 7.66 15.06
C ARG A 580 -17.07 7.69 16.58
N ILE A 581 -15.99 8.23 17.17
CA ILE A 581 -15.88 8.43 18.62
C ILE A 581 -16.87 9.52 19.08
N ASP A 582 -16.96 10.62 18.34
CA ASP A 582 -17.79 11.78 18.67
C ASP A 582 -19.30 11.49 18.58
N ASP A 583 -19.71 10.44 17.85
CA ASP A 583 -21.09 9.92 17.86
C ASP A 583 -21.54 9.44 19.25
N VAL A 584 -20.61 9.17 20.17
CA VAL A 584 -20.92 8.95 21.59
C VAL A 584 -20.43 10.13 22.41
N SER A 585 -21.36 11.02 22.78
CA SER A 585 -21.02 12.31 23.37
C SER A 585 -21.64 12.51 24.76
N VAL A 586 -20.91 13.23 25.61
CA VAL A 586 -21.44 13.72 26.89
C VAL A 586 -22.12 15.06 26.63
N LEU A 587 -23.41 15.17 26.95
CA LEU A 587 -24.16 16.42 26.83
C LEU A 587 -23.71 17.39 27.93
N ASP A 588 -23.12 18.52 27.54
CA ASP A 588 -22.37 19.46 28.40
C ASP A 588 -23.22 20.63 28.95
N THR A 589 -24.53 20.56 28.78
CA THR A 589 -25.44 21.65 29.13
C THR A 589 -25.30 22.08 30.62
N PRO A 590 -25.14 23.39 30.93
CA PRO A 590 -24.93 23.87 32.29
C PRO A 590 -26.03 23.44 33.26
N ARG A 591 -25.67 23.09 34.50
CA ARG A 591 -26.62 22.65 35.53
C ARG A 591 -26.43 23.39 36.84
N ALA A 592 -27.52 23.58 37.59
CA ALA A 592 -27.48 24.14 38.93
C ALA A 592 -27.65 23.04 39.98
N VAL A 593 -26.86 23.11 41.05
CA VAL A 593 -27.03 22.26 42.25
C VAL A 593 -27.39 23.18 43.41
N ALA A 594 -28.50 22.87 44.08
CA ALA A 594 -28.96 23.61 45.25
C ALA A 594 -28.55 22.87 46.55
N GLY A 595 -27.94 23.59 47.49
CA GLY A 595 -27.56 23.06 48.81
C GLY A 595 -26.10 22.59 48.93
N SER A 596 -25.75 22.00 50.07
CA SER A 596 -24.38 21.53 50.39
C SER A 596 -24.03 20.17 49.80
N ASN A 597 -25.03 19.30 49.59
CA ASN A 597 -24.89 17.99 48.95
C ASN A 597 -25.94 17.88 47.84
N GLY A 598 -25.59 17.32 46.69
CA GLY A 598 -26.51 17.21 45.56
C GLY A 598 -26.10 16.16 44.54
N GLN A 599 -26.95 15.96 43.54
CA GLN A 599 -26.73 15.06 42.40
C GLN A 599 -26.60 15.89 41.14
N VAL A 600 -25.51 15.72 40.39
CA VAL A 600 -25.32 16.34 39.08
C VAL A 600 -25.70 15.31 38.01
N PRO A 601 -26.79 15.52 37.24
CA PRO A 601 -27.12 14.63 36.14
C PRO A 601 -26.14 14.84 34.99
N VAL A 602 -25.45 13.78 34.60
CA VAL A 602 -24.58 13.69 33.43
C VAL A 602 -25.29 12.84 32.40
N SER A 603 -25.56 13.38 31.21
CA SER A 603 -26.22 12.64 30.14
C SER A 603 -25.20 12.25 29.08
N VAL A 604 -25.23 10.98 28.66
CA VAL A 604 -24.42 10.46 27.56
C VAL A 604 -25.34 10.04 26.43
N ALA A 605 -25.11 10.55 25.24
CA ALA A 605 -25.86 10.22 24.03
C ALA A 605 -25.10 9.18 23.21
N ASN A 606 -25.81 8.18 22.71
CA ASN A 606 -25.32 7.22 21.72
C ASN A 606 -26.01 7.51 20.38
N ASN A 607 -25.29 8.12 19.45
CA ASN A 607 -25.77 8.39 18.09
C ASN A 607 -25.35 7.30 17.09
N LEU A 608 -24.69 6.23 17.55
CA LEU A 608 -24.35 5.09 16.72
C LEU A 608 -25.61 4.29 16.36
N ASP A 609 -25.52 3.53 15.27
CA ASP A 609 -26.51 2.56 14.79
C ASP A 609 -26.50 1.23 15.58
N LYS A 610 -25.67 1.15 16.63
CA LYS A 610 -25.47 -0.02 17.47
C LYS A 610 -25.60 0.33 18.95
N ASP A 611 -25.98 -0.67 19.73
CA ASP A 611 -25.97 -0.57 21.19
C ASP A 611 -24.54 -0.53 21.72
N ILE A 612 -24.31 0.30 22.73
CA ILE A 612 -23.00 0.46 23.35
C ILE A 612 -22.99 0.06 24.82
N GLN A 613 -21.81 -0.32 25.30
CA GLN A 613 -21.48 -0.60 26.69
C GLN A 613 -20.30 0.26 27.11
N ILE A 614 -20.52 1.14 28.08
CA ILE A 614 -19.50 2.09 28.56
C ILE A 614 -19.53 2.24 30.07
N LYS A 615 -18.41 2.66 30.64
CA LYS A 615 -18.31 3.17 32.01
C LYS A 615 -18.11 4.68 31.97
N ILE A 616 -18.65 5.39 32.95
CA ILE A 616 -18.54 6.85 33.04
C ILE A 616 -17.71 7.19 34.27
N ARG A 617 -16.53 7.76 34.06
CA ARG A 617 -15.64 8.23 35.12
C ARG A 617 -15.75 9.73 35.30
N VAL A 618 -16.13 10.15 36.50
CA VAL A 618 -16.32 11.57 36.85
C VAL A 618 -15.37 11.97 37.96
N THR A 619 -14.68 13.09 37.76
CA THR A 619 -13.77 13.71 38.72
C THR A 619 -14.06 15.19 38.86
N SER A 620 -13.72 15.80 39.99
CA SER A 620 -13.84 17.25 40.13
C SER A 620 -12.63 17.97 39.52
N ALA A 621 -12.89 18.90 38.60
CA ALA A 621 -11.88 19.84 38.08
C ALA A 621 -11.72 21.07 39.00
N SER A 622 -12.60 21.25 39.99
CA SER A 622 -12.64 22.39 40.91
C SER A 622 -12.74 21.94 42.37
N LYS A 623 -11.77 21.13 42.85
CA LYS A 623 -11.79 20.47 44.18
C LYS A 623 -11.99 21.40 45.40
N SER A 624 -11.67 22.69 45.26
CA SER A 624 -11.87 23.70 46.30
C SER A 624 -13.33 24.17 46.43
N ARG A 625 -14.16 23.99 45.39
CA ARG A 625 -15.56 24.45 45.32
C ARG A 625 -16.56 23.32 45.21
N LEU A 626 -16.18 22.21 44.59
CA LEU A 626 -17.03 21.03 44.41
C LEU A 626 -16.16 19.78 44.50
N THR A 627 -16.58 18.78 45.26
CA THR A 627 -15.94 17.45 45.29
C THR A 627 -16.93 16.37 44.93
N ILE A 628 -16.44 15.27 44.34
CA ILE A 628 -17.26 14.10 44.06
C ILE A 628 -17.38 13.30 45.36
N ASP A 629 -18.61 12.95 45.74
CA ASP A 629 -18.91 12.15 46.94
C ASP A 629 -18.76 10.66 46.62
N ALA A 630 -17.51 10.24 46.43
CA ALA A 630 -17.14 8.87 46.13
C ALA A 630 -15.71 8.58 46.67
N PRO A 631 -15.36 7.31 46.93
CA PRO A 631 -14.01 6.93 47.37
C PRO A 631 -12.93 7.52 46.46
N GLY A 632 -11.92 8.16 47.07
CA GLY A 632 -10.83 8.81 46.33
C GLY A 632 -11.23 10.04 45.51
N GLY A 633 -12.47 10.52 45.63
CA GLY A 633 -12.99 11.66 44.86
C GLY A 633 -13.21 11.36 43.38
N VAL A 634 -13.40 10.09 43.04
CA VAL A 634 -13.64 9.59 41.67
C VAL A 634 -14.91 8.74 41.69
N TYR A 635 -15.89 9.11 40.88
CA TYR A 635 -17.10 8.30 40.68
C TYR A 635 -16.97 7.55 39.36
N VAL A 636 -17.16 6.23 39.37
CA VAL A 636 -17.15 5.38 38.17
C VAL A 636 -18.42 4.55 38.18
N THR A 637 -19.19 4.58 37.09
CA THR A 637 -20.38 3.73 36.96
C THR A 637 -19.99 2.28 36.69
N PRO A 638 -20.85 1.29 37.02
CA PRO A 638 -20.76 -0.01 36.37
C PRO A 638 -20.92 0.15 34.85
N THR A 639 -20.55 -0.89 34.11
CA THR A 639 -20.75 -0.96 32.66
C THR A 639 -22.23 -0.79 32.37
N THR A 640 -22.55 0.25 31.59
CA THR A 640 -23.92 0.70 31.33
C THR A 640 -24.21 0.55 29.85
N ARG A 641 -25.30 -0.15 29.54
CA ARG A 641 -25.81 -0.29 28.17
C ARG A 641 -26.58 0.96 27.77
N ILE A 642 -26.25 1.54 26.62
CA ILE A 642 -26.99 2.65 26.00
C ILE A 642 -27.44 2.20 24.62
N LEU A 643 -28.76 2.16 24.41
CA LEU A 643 -29.33 1.73 23.13
C LEU A 643 -28.98 2.71 22.01
N SER A 644 -28.90 2.20 20.77
CA SER A 644 -28.72 3.01 19.58
C SER A 644 -29.73 4.18 19.51
N GLY A 645 -29.24 5.38 19.22
CA GLY A 645 -30.04 6.61 19.09
C GLY A 645 -30.66 7.11 20.40
N ARG A 646 -30.23 6.61 21.56
CA ARG A 646 -30.77 7.00 22.88
C ARG A 646 -29.72 7.70 23.73
N SER A 647 -30.19 8.41 24.76
CA SER A 647 -29.32 8.99 25.79
C SER A 647 -29.60 8.36 27.15
N GLN A 648 -28.55 8.17 27.93
CA GLN A 648 -28.62 7.66 29.29
C GLN A 648 -28.20 8.74 30.29
N LEU A 649 -29.02 8.93 31.33
CA LEU A 649 -28.76 9.86 32.42
C LEU A 649 -28.08 9.13 33.59
N VAL A 650 -27.00 9.71 34.11
CA VAL A 650 -26.29 9.24 35.30
C VAL A 650 -26.21 10.35 36.32
N ASN A 651 -26.73 10.08 37.53
CA ASN A 651 -26.66 11.03 38.63
C ASN A 651 -25.34 10.85 39.38
N VAL A 652 -24.52 11.91 39.39
CA VAL A 652 -23.22 11.93 40.05
C VAL A 652 -23.36 12.61 41.41
N PRO A 653 -23.02 11.93 42.52
CA PRO A 653 -23.11 12.53 43.85
C PRO A 653 -21.96 13.54 44.06
N VAL A 654 -22.31 14.75 44.48
CA VAL A 654 -21.36 15.86 44.69
C VAL A 654 -21.58 16.56 46.03
N ILE A 655 -20.49 17.08 46.59
CA ILE A 655 -20.46 17.94 47.77
C ILE A 655 -19.99 19.33 47.34
N VAL A 656 -20.80 20.35 47.59
CA VAL A 656 -20.47 21.77 47.38
C VAL A 656 -19.70 22.27 48.60
N ARG A 657 -18.57 22.95 48.36
CA ARG A 657 -17.72 23.53 49.41
C ARG A 657 -17.81 25.06 49.41
N ASN A 658 -17.73 25.66 50.61
CA ASN A 658 -17.74 27.11 50.84
C ASN A 658 -19.03 27.81 50.34
N GLU A 659 -18.94 29.06 49.90
CA GLU A 659 -20.08 29.92 49.50
C GLU A 659 -20.73 29.54 48.14
N GLY A 660 -20.31 28.44 47.51
CA GLY A 660 -20.79 28.03 46.18
C GLY A 660 -20.07 28.73 45.02
N GLY A 661 -20.76 28.87 43.87
CA GLY A 661 -20.25 29.46 42.64
C GLY A 661 -20.08 28.48 41.48
N ASP A 662 -19.57 28.98 40.34
CA ASP A 662 -19.32 28.16 39.15
C ASP A 662 -18.16 27.18 39.41
N ALA A 663 -18.49 25.89 39.46
CA ALA A 663 -17.54 24.78 39.55
C ALA A 663 -17.61 23.93 38.28
N SER A 664 -16.64 23.04 38.08
CA SER A 664 -16.70 22.10 36.96
C SER A 664 -16.30 20.69 37.36
N ILE A 665 -16.98 19.72 36.75
CA ILE A 665 -16.64 18.30 36.78
C ILE A 665 -16.04 17.89 35.43
N SER A 666 -15.12 16.95 35.44
CA SER A 666 -14.54 16.32 34.26
C SER A 666 -15.14 14.93 34.11
N VAL A 667 -15.82 14.68 32.99
CA VAL A 667 -16.46 13.41 32.64
C VAL A 667 -15.61 12.75 31.55
N GLN A 668 -15.15 11.53 31.81
CA GLN A 668 -14.41 10.69 30.85
C GLN A 668 -15.20 9.41 30.63
N LEU A 669 -15.52 9.11 29.38
CA LEU A 669 -16.08 7.81 29.01
C LEU A 669 -14.96 6.78 28.96
N LEU A 670 -15.25 5.56 29.40
CA LEU A 670 -14.34 4.42 29.37
C LEU A 670 -15.01 3.23 28.70
N THR A 671 -14.21 2.39 28.03
CA THR A 671 -14.63 1.07 27.55
C THR A 671 -14.81 0.11 28.72
N ASP A 672 -15.36 -1.09 28.47
CA ASP A 672 -15.48 -2.11 29.52
C ASP A 672 -14.11 -2.55 30.08
N GLY A 673 -13.06 -2.49 29.25
CA GLY A 673 -11.65 -2.72 29.65
C GLY A 673 -10.97 -1.54 30.37
N ASP A 674 -11.73 -0.53 30.81
CA ASP A 674 -11.23 0.69 31.48
C ASP A 674 -10.32 1.58 30.62
N GLU A 675 -10.29 1.38 29.29
CA GLU A 675 -9.58 2.28 28.38
C GLU A 675 -10.40 3.55 28.12
N LYS A 676 -9.73 4.65 27.81
CA LYS A 676 -10.41 5.94 27.57
C LYS A 676 -11.11 5.94 26.21
N TYR A 677 -12.39 6.26 26.22
CA TYR A 677 -13.18 6.49 25.02
C TYR A 677 -13.41 8.00 24.83
N GLY A 678 -12.86 8.56 23.75
CA GLY A 678 -12.92 9.99 23.46
C GLY A 678 -12.19 10.89 24.48
N SER A 679 -12.39 12.19 24.32
CA SER A 679 -11.79 13.20 25.20
C SER A 679 -12.66 13.48 26.44
N ALA A 680 -12.04 13.93 27.54
CA ALA A 680 -12.79 14.27 28.73
C ALA A 680 -13.57 15.58 28.55
N VAL A 681 -14.87 15.54 28.82
CA VAL A 681 -15.78 16.69 28.71
C VAL A 681 -15.90 17.40 30.06
N ARG A 682 -15.78 18.74 30.04
CA ARG A 682 -15.93 19.56 31.24
C ARG A 682 -17.36 20.08 31.34
N VAL A 683 -18.11 19.63 32.35
CA VAL A 683 -19.46 20.12 32.61
C VAL A 683 -19.41 21.20 33.70
N VAL A 684 -19.97 22.37 33.41
CA VAL A 684 -20.06 23.48 34.36
C VAL A 684 -21.28 23.27 35.27
N VAL A 685 -21.01 23.29 36.57
CA VAL A 685 -21.99 23.13 37.64
C VAL A 685 -22.06 24.45 38.42
N ARG A 686 -23.20 25.13 38.34
CA ARG A 686 -23.50 26.31 39.16
C ARG A 686 -23.96 25.87 40.53
N ALA A 687 -23.10 26.01 41.54
CA ALA A 687 -23.49 25.70 42.91
C ALA A 687 -24.12 26.93 43.55
N THR A 688 -25.39 26.87 43.92
CA THR A 688 -26.02 27.91 44.75
C THR A 688 -25.80 27.55 46.22
N GLY A 689 -24.80 28.18 46.83
CA GLY A 689 -24.56 28.05 48.26
C GLY A 689 -25.76 28.57 49.04
N TYR A 690 -26.23 27.77 50.01
CA TYR A 690 -27.19 28.27 50.99
C TYR A 690 -26.46 29.30 51.86
N THR A 691 -26.73 30.58 51.65
CA THR A 691 -26.33 31.59 52.63
C THR A 691 -27.13 31.27 53.90
N GLY A 692 -26.45 31.13 55.04
CA GLY A 692 -27.08 30.83 56.34
C GLY A 692 -28.13 31.87 56.80
N ILE A 693 -28.44 32.85 55.95
CA ILE A 693 -29.47 33.89 56.10
C ILE A 693 -30.84 33.28 56.36
N ALA A 694 -31.23 32.17 55.70
CA ALA A 694 -32.52 31.53 55.97
C ALA A 694 -32.62 31.01 57.43
N LEU A 695 -31.51 30.48 57.96
CA LEU A 695 -31.42 30.00 59.34
C LEU A 695 -31.38 31.16 60.34
N VAL A 696 -30.76 32.30 59.97
CA VAL A 696 -30.82 33.55 60.73
C VAL A 696 -32.23 34.15 60.73
N ILE A 697 -32.96 34.11 59.62
CA ILE A 697 -34.35 34.61 59.54
C ILE A 697 -35.28 33.74 60.37
N VAL A 698 -35.17 32.41 60.26
CA VAL A 698 -35.96 31.48 61.09
C VAL A 698 -35.57 31.60 62.56
N GLY A 699 -34.27 31.71 62.87
CA GLY A 699 -33.78 31.95 64.21
C GLY A 699 -34.29 33.27 64.79
N ALA A 700 -34.26 34.35 64.01
CA ALA A 700 -34.81 35.65 64.41
C ALA A 700 -36.33 35.58 64.60
N ALA A 701 -37.07 34.89 63.73
CA ALA A 701 -38.51 34.69 63.87
C ALA A 701 -38.84 33.88 65.14
N VAL A 702 -38.08 32.84 65.45
CA VAL A 702 -38.22 32.04 66.68
C VAL A 702 -37.91 32.90 67.90
N VAL A 703 -36.85 33.71 67.88
CA VAL A 703 -36.51 34.64 68.97
C VAL A 703 -37.60 35.70 69.18
N ILE A 704 -38.13 36.28 68.09
CA ILE A 704 -39.24 37.25 68.14
C ILE A 704 -40.50 36.58 68.71
N MET A 705 -40.81 35.36 68.30
CA MET A 705 -41.95 34.60 68.80
C MET A 705 -41.80 34.29 70.30
N LEU A 706 -40.59 33.93 70.75
CA LEU A 706 -40.27 33.71 72.17
C LEU A 706 -40.41 35.01 72.99
N ALA A 707 -39.92 36.14 72.46
CA ALA A 707 -40.06 37.45 73.09
C ALA A 707 -41.54 37.86 73.22
N ALA A 708 -42.36 37.60 72.19
CA ALA A 708 -43.80 37.85 72.24
C ALA A 708 -44.52 36.99 73.29
N VAL A 709 -44.12 35.73 73.48
CA VAL A 709 -44.67 34.84 74.52
C VAL A 709 -44.27 35.29 75.92
N VAL A 710 -43.01 35.70 76.14
CA VAL A 710 -42.53 36.21 77.44
C VAL A 710 -43.24 37.52 77.81
N MET A 711 -43.41 38.45 76.86
CA MET A 711 -44.19 39.69 77.09
C MET A 711 -45.66 39.40 77.41
N ARG A 712 -46.27 38.38 76.80
CA ARG A 712 -47.67 37.98 77.06
C ARG A 712 -47.86 37.41 78.47
N ILE A 713 -46.84 36.79 79.05
CA ILE A 713 -46.87 36.26 80.42
C ILE A 713 -46.66 37.39 81.44
N LEU A 714 -45.78 38.36 81.15
CA LEU A 714 -45.54 39.50 82.03
C LEU A 714 -46.74 40.47 82.11
N ARG A 715 -47.51 40.66 81.03
CA ARG A 715 -48.73 41.48 81.02
C ARG A 715 -49.93 40.86 81.76
N ARG A 716 -49.86 39.59 82.18
CA ARG A 716 -50.99 38.87 82.82
C ARG A 716 -51.09 39.05 84.35
N ARG A 717 -50.24 39.88 84.96
CA ARG A 717 -50.36 40.30 86.37
C ARG A 717 -50.75 41.77 86.50
N SER A 718 -51.99 42.10 86.15
CA SER A 718 -52.77 43.18 86.77
C SER A 718 -54.24 43.10 86.32
N ARG A 719 -55.10 42.82 87.32
CA ARG A 719 -56.59 42.82 87.37
C ARG A 719 -57.18 44.17 86.89
N LYS A 720 -58.46 44.41 86.59
CA LYS A 720 -59.79 43.75 86.67
C LYS A 720 -60.76 44.72 85.90
N ALA A 721 -61.64 44.24 85.03
CA ALA A 721 -63.11 44.06 85.21
C ALA A 721 -64.01 45.28 84.83
N PHE A 722 -64.82 45.10 83.76
CA PHE A 722 -66.31 45.13 83.65
C PHE A 722 -67.13 46.29 84.29
N PRO A 723 -68.44 46.57 83.95
CA PRO A 723 -69.36 45.96 82.94
C PRO A 723 -70.46 46.89 82.24
N PHE A 724 -71.30 46.25 81.40
CA PHE A 724 -72.73 46.49 81.02
C PHE A 724 -73.10 47.73 80.13
N ASP A 725 -74.09 47.73 79.22
CA ASP A 725 -75.22 46.84 78.85
C ASP A 725 -75.69 47.10 77.37
N GLY A 726 -76.54 46.24 76.79
CA GLY A 726 -77.07 46.24 75.40
C GLY A 726 -78.18 47.29 75.08
N PRO A 727 -79.09 47.11 74.09
CA PRO A 727 -79.45 45.86 73.37
C PRO A 727 -79.90 45.97 71.86
N ASN A 728 -80.27 44.81 71.29
CA ASN A 728 -81.41 44.51 70.37
C ASN A 728 -81.36 44.48 68.82
N ASP A 729 -81.95 43.36 68.32
CA ASP A 729 -82.81 43.08 67.13
C ASP A 729 -82.17 43.10 65.72
N GLU A 730 -82.55 42.30 64.71
CA GLU A 730 -83.31 41.05 64.48
C GLU A 730 -83.08 40.67 62.98
N ASP A 731 -83.51 39.47 62.58
CA ASP A 731 -83.86 39.00 61.22
C ASP A 731 -82.83 38.50 60.17
N GLY A 732 -83.20 37.35 59.57
CA GLY A 732 -82.47 36.57 58.57
C GLY A 732 -82.96 36.71 57.11
N PRO A 733 -83.05 35.60 56.32
CA PRO A 733 -82.29 35.34 55.07
C PRO A 733 -83.24 35.24 53.83
N PRO A 734 -83.05 34.47 52.72
CA PRO A 734 -81.92 33.84 51.98
C PRO A 734 -81.98 34.09 50.42
N GLY A 735 -81.16 33.42 49.59
CA GLY A 735 -81.57 33.05 48.21
C GLY A 735 -80.57 33.11 47.03
N ASP A 736 -80.18 31.91 46.56
CA ASP A 736 -80.01 31.40 45.16
C ASP A 736 -79.59 32.29 43.96
N ARG A 737 -78.66 31.75 43.12
CA ARG A 737 -79.01 31.14 41.81
C ARG A 737 -77.83 30.48 41.05
N GLN A 738 -78.26 29.53 40.21
CA GLN A 738 -77.57 28.51 39.42
C GLN A 738 -77.02 28.97 38.05
N GLY A 739 -76.23 28.08 37.43
CA GLY A 739 -76.07 27.90 35.97
C GLY A 739 -74.68 28.25 35.43
N ALA A 740 -74.01 27.49 34.55
CA ALA A 740 -74.32 26.28 33.79
C ALA A 740 -73.01 25.68 33.22
N VAL A 741 -73.03 24.37 32.93
CA VAL A 741 -72.12 23.60 32.03
C VAL A 741 -72.86 23.47 30.66
N PRO A 742 -72.36 22.92 29.51
CA PRO A 742 -71.07 22.27 29.19
C PRO A 742 -70.54 22.48 27.74
N ALA A 743 -69.59 21.59 27.33
CA ALA A 743 -69.18 21.12 25.99
C ALA A 743 -67.71 21.49 25.62
N GLU A 744 -66.87 20.64 25.02
CA GLU A 744 -67.02 19.30 24.42
C GLU A 744 -65.63 18.65 24.23
N ARG A 745 -65.60 17.32 24.10
CA ARG A 745 -64.45 16.52 23.66
C ARG A 745 -64.32 16.55 22.13
N THR A 746 -63.10 16.44 21.62
CA THR A 746 -62.83 15.70 20.37
C THR A 746 -61.47 14.99 20.42
N GLN A 747 -61.43 13.86 19.70
CA GLN A 747 -60.44 12.80 19.66
C GLN A 747 -59.18 13.14 18.82
N SER A 748 -58.12 12.35 19.02
CA SER A 748 -56.93 12.15 18.17
C SER A 748 -57.26 11.73 16.72
N PRO A 749 -56.31 11.68 15.77
CA PRO A 749 -54.98 11.04 15.85
C PRO A 749 -53.81 11.97 16.18
#